data_AF-A0A5B0N0T4-F1
#
_entry.id   AF-A0A5B0N0T4-F1
#
_cell.length_a   1.000
_cell.length_b   1.000
_cell.length_c   1.000
_cell.angle_alpha   90.00
_cell.angle_beta   90.00
_cell.angle_gamma   90.00
#
_symmetry.space_group_name_H-M   'P 1'
#
loop_
_entity.id
_entity.type
_entity.pdbx_description
1 polymer ?
#
loop_
_entity_poly.entity_id
_entity_poly.type
_entity_poly.pdbx_seq_one_letter_code
_entity_poly.pdbx_strand_id
1 'polypeptide(L)'
;MKRSRGLRDRLGLLLTLGVDILAGSPPISVSIQATWQEPPMLIQVLESAALERPGLFFSSIDAVCSGWESSKRSTDQQTYEYLTSLLRSPGLLDGPGELESLAFSIALKEAQPKIEAFRVWYASLPSNLTGQSETQASESDDCKSWTLLNNSRICDTSKLSELLDSNDPSENSFCPFHQVLHKASKELPSKATYIFRWKIPSAPSSSTKSQSASLLSGWGASLDIKKSEYLTLDDRPVESSSSDDPQLILDGTQQPAGRESQVDSEPAKLKPLKAAEIFDIGAKATQHVLSSPSPLTALRHLTEDFPLIAHTLVNEWVPGRISRELRLELKENMEDGIPPGRSVVWMNGLQLSSLVSLENLNLFKLVEIMRNERRWITSLTSLGINSLQARKLIVDEKLNSAMNPEAASASASGEMDASSLGARFDASDRQEGGGAIIWFNDLEKDERYSMWPTTLRAILRPTFPGQLHPIGRNLINVVLGLDLTQTQNLHNLGHVIEVFIARSLPIRWGVVPIPTKNPSQAEKMSRSFWNMIEALGPIETLKFIKRGKDSHAFTQDLEPESGAIDVENFISKANQSVLSVEKESPEDPRSKEDRFQVWLTKSQLYSSRLSLCSNDHSLPACMMINGRFFPMEENYRTHLQETATLHTGFIQHQVYFNLLKDDANVAEYLYDLPLVHRARNDLVFPSEARPLQFVDLVEALQSSDALAANVFFRNEAAPVKNGDPRPIASLWVVGNLDSNTGMSAVAAALGLLMKPFPDVSTQVSFVHVPSDDTEISTEISTDLSALITTSDVQKITIQDLLDKLSGHGHQAMASDDGDSTKTEKNSELVLKKIQTKASDLPNIKNRAWFGAQEFAKAIGAKRDGIAIVINGPLQVSSTSKLLSEDLVLLVEFDVKQHHANLPLIMSTVGFVLVGSNDGSTQTSSSEARSDKHLARNGVHS
;
A
#
# COMPACT_ATOMS: atom_id res chain seq x y z
N MET A 1 -36.04 73.86 45.36
CA MET A 1 -34.71 73.50 44.84
C MET A 1 -34.34 72.11 45.35
N LYS A 2 -34.15 71.18 44.41
CA LYS A 2 -33.31 69.95 44.38
C LYS A 2 -33.34 68.93 45.54
N ARG A 3 -33.22 67.62 45.32
CA ARG A 3 -33.60 66.65 44.26
C ARG A 3 -33.07 65.28 44.76
N SER A 4 -33.95 64.29 44.81
CA SER A 4 -33.71 62.83 44.62
C SER A 4 -32.47 62.17 45.28
N ARG A 5 -32.68 61.61 46.48
CA ARG A 5 -32.05 60.35 46.92
C ARG A 5 -33.16 59.33 47.08
N GLY A 6 -33.14 58.28 46.26
CA GLY A 6 -34.14 57.20 46.32
C GLY A 6 -34.56 56.71 44.95
N LEU A 7 -33.69 55.95 44.28
CA LEU A 7 -34.01 54.89 43.31
C LEU A 7 -32.67 54.38 42.73
N ARG A 8 -32.02 53.40 43.38
CA ARG A 8 -30.96 52.62 42.72
C ARG A 8 -30.65 51.23 43.30
N ASP A 9 -31.44 50.73 44.27
CA ASP A 9 -31.28 49.38 44.83
C ASP A 9 -32.45 48.42 44.54
N ARG A 10 -33.25 48.68 43.50
CA ARG A 10 -34.26 47.73 42.98
C ARG A 10 -34.33 47.72 41.46
N LEU A 11 -33.19 47.48 40.81
CA LEU A 11 -33.12 47.00 39.42
C LEU A 11 -32.30 45.71 39.41
N GLY A 12 -32.89 44.67 40.00
CA GLY A 12 -32.32 43.34 40.11
C GLY A 12 -33.45 42.32 40.17
N LEU A 13 -34.36 42.38 39.20
CA LEU A 13 -35.34 41.35 38.83
C LEU A 13 -36.22 41.96 37.74
N LEU A 14 -36.23 41.35 36.55
CA LEU A 14 -37.11 41.59 35.38
C LEU A 14 -36.32 41.76 34.09
N LEU A 15 -35.76 40.66 33.59
CA LEU A 15 -35.58 40.36 32.16
C LEU A 15 -35.31 38.84 32.02
N THR A 16 -36.28 38.05 32.45
CA THR A 16 -36.46 36.65 32.03
C THR A 16 -37.90 36.53 31.54
N LEU A 17 -38.13 37.06 30.34
CA LEU A 17 -39.37 36.87 29.61
C LEU A 17 -39.18 35.68 28.66
N GLY A 18 -39.84 34.58 29.00
CA GLY A 18 -40.45 33.61 28.09
C GLY A 18 -39.58 33.02 27.00
N VAL A 19 -38.76 32.02 27.35
CA VAL A 19 -38.69 30.84 26.49
C VAL A 19 -39.75 29.90 27.02
N ASP A 20 -40.86 29.75 26.29
CA ASP A 20 -41.75 28.62 26.48
C ASP A 20 -40.92 27.36 26.26
N ILE A 21 -40.53 26.73 27.36
CA ILE A 21 -39.97 25.39 27.34
C ILE A 21 -41.14 24.50 26.93
N LEU A 22 -41.20 24.16 25.64
CA LEU A 22 -41.89 22.94 25.20
C LEU A 22 -41.41 21.83 26.12
N ALA A 23 -42.34 21.20 26.83
CA ALA A 23 -42.08 20.15 27.80
C ALA A 23 -41.53 18.89 27.09
N GLY A 24 -40.25 18.92 26.75
CA GLY A 24 -39.44 17.74 26.46
C GLY A 24 -38.93 17.13 27.76
N SER A 25 -38.76 15.81 27.79
CA SER A 25 -38.03 15.11 28.85
C SER A 25 -36.67 15.78 29.15
N PRO A 26 -36.14 15.73 30.38
CA PRO A 26 -34.89 16.40 30.73
C PRO A 26 -33.75 15.94 29.80
N PRO A 27 -33.03 16.85 29.13
CA PRO A 27 -31.98 16.48 28.20
C PRO A 27 -30.77 15.89 28.95
N ILE A 28 -30.26 14.77 28.47
CA ILE A 28 -29.00 14.20 28.93
C ILE A 28 -27.87 14.86 28.13
N SER A 29 -26.96 15.56 28.81
CA SER A 29 -25.79 16.19 28.19
C SER A 29 -24.53 15.40 28.57
N VAL A 30 -23.77 14.99 27.56
CA VAL A 30 -22.49 14.29 27.71
C VAL A 30 -21.41 15.15 27.06
N SER A 31 -20.26 15.27 27.70
CA SER A 31 -19.08 15.91 27.13
C SER A 31 -17.83 15.13 27.48
N ILE A 32 -16.87 15.11 26.54
CA ILE A 32 -15.56 14.50 26.74
C ILE A 32 -14.52 15.61 26.79
N GLN A 33 -13.63 15.54 27.78
CA GLN A 33 -12.58 16.51 28.00
C GLN A 33 -11.22 15.81 27.96
N ALA A 34 -10.25 16.43 27.27
CA ALA A 34 -8.88 15.97 27.22
C ALA A 34 -8.16 16.24 28.54
N THR A 35 -7.07 15.51 28.78
CA THR A 35 -6.19 15.73 29.94
C THR A 35 -5.27 16.94 29.75
N TRP A 36 -5.11 17.42 28.51
CA TRP A 36 -4.30 18.59 28.17
C TRP A 36 -5.13 19.87 28.01
N GLN A 37 -4.43 21.00 28.08
CA GLN A 37 -5.02 22.33 27.92
C GLN A 37 -5.20 22.67 26.44
N GLU A 38 -6.18 23.55 26.16
CA GLU A 38 -6.41 24.05 24.80
C GLU A 38 -5.20 24.87 24.31
N PRO A 39 -4.53 24.46 23.20
CA PRO A 39 -3.39 25.19 22.66
C PRO A 39 -3.80 26.50 21.97
N PRO A 40 -2.89 27.48 21.80
CA PRO A 40 -3.20 28.73 21.11
C PRO A 40 -3.71 28.51 19.67
N MET A 41 -4.74 29.24 19.27
CA MET A 41 -5.40 29.10 17.95
C MET A 41 -4.41 29.22 16.77
N LEU A 42 -3.39 30.08 16.87
CA LEU A 42 -2.35 30.23 15.85
C LEU A 42 -1.66 28.90 15.52
N ILE A 43 -1.24 28.16 16.56
CA ILE A 43 -0.51 26.90 16.39
C ILE A 43 -1.47 25.83 15.84
N GLN A 44 -2.72 25.80 16.34
CA GLN A 44 -3.74 24.89 15.86
C GLN A 44 -3.99 25.03 14.36
N VAL A 45 -4.16 26.26 13.86
CA VAL A 45 -4.41 26.52 12.45
C VAL A 45 -3.19 26.15 11.58
N LEU A 46 -1.97 26.53 11.99
CA LEU A 46 -0.75 26.24 11.22
C LEU A 46 -0.45 24.75 11.12
N GLU A 47 -0.59 24.01 12.23
CA GLU A 47 -0.39 22.56 12.23
C GLU A 47 -1.50 21.85 11.44
N SER A 48 -2.75 22.31 11.55
CA SER A 48 -3.85 21.74 10.74
C SER A 48 -3.68 22.03 9.25
N ALA A 49 -3.17 23.20 8.87
CA ALA A 49 -2.84 23.53 7.48
C ALA A 49 -1.73 22.61 6.92
N ALA A 50 -0.74 22.25 7.74
CA ALA A 50 0.29 21.29 7.36
C ALA A 50 -0.24 19.85 7.24
N LEU A 51 -1.33 19.50 7.92
CA LEU A 51 -2.02 18.21 7.71
C LEU A 51 -2.73 18.15 6.35
N GLU A 52 -3.23 19.28 5.84
CA GLU A 52 -3.82 19.36 4.50
C GLU A 52 -2.76 19.22 3.41
N ARG A 53 -1.65 19.97 3.50
CA ARG A 53 -0.51 19.90 2.57
C ARG A 53 0.80 20.00 3.36
N PRO A 54 1.54 18.89 3.57
CA PRO A 54 2.77 18.88 4.38
C PRO A 54 3.86 19.87 3.93
N GLY A 55 4.01 20.07 2.62
CA GLY A 55 5.01 20.98 2.05
C GLY A 55 4.77 22.47 2.33
N LEU A 56 3.58 22.86 2.81
CA LEU A 56 3.22 24.27 3.02
C LEU A 56 3.56 24.82 4.40
N PHE A 57 4.04 23.99 5.33
CA PHE A 57 4.25 24.42 6.70
C PHE A 57 5.17 25.66 6.80
N PHE A 58 6.34 25.61 6.16
CA PHE A 58 7.28 26.74 6.18
C PHE A 58 6.77 27.95 5.38
N SER A 59 6.12 27.74 4.23
CA SER A 59 5.50 28.82 3.45
C SER A 59 4.38 29.52 4.22
N SER A 60 3.63 28.77 5.03
CA SER A 60 2.58 29.31 5.91
C SER A 60 3.18 30.16 7.03
N ILE A 61 4.32 29.74 7.59
CA ILE A 61 5.06 30.53 8.58
C ILE A 61 5.63 31.80 7.95
N ASP A 62 6.23 31.73 6.75
CA ASP A 62 6.71 32.90 6.01
C ASP A 62 5.59 33.92 5.80
N ALA A 63 4.41 33.45 5.36
CA ALA A 63 3.24 34.29 5.15
C ALA A 63 2.79 34.95 6.46
N VAL A 64 2.74 34.20 7.56
CA VAL A 64 2.44 34.76 8.89
C VAL A 64 3.50 35.81 9.23
N CYS A 65 4.78 35.49 9.16
CA CYS A 65 5.86 36.40 9.53
C CYS A 65 5.93 37.68 8.67
N SER A 66 5.46 37.64 7.42
CA SER A 66 5.38 38.83 6.55
C SER A 66 4.25 39.80 6.92
N GLY A 67 3.17 39.33 7.56
CA GLY A 67 1.96 40.11 7.81
C GLY A 67 1.47 40.14 9.27
N TRP A 68 2.14 39.43 10.19
CA TRP A 68 1.70 39.24 11.58
C TRP A 68 1.86 40.49 12.46
N GLU A 69 2.59 41.50 12.00
CA GLU A 69 2.87 42.72 12.77
C GLU A 69 1.96 43.87 12.36
N SER A 70 0.76 43.95 12.95
CA SER A 70 -0.01 45.21 13.02
C SER A 70 -1.26 45.21 13.91
N SER A 71 -1.77 44.08 14.40
CA SER A 71 -2.92 44.12 15.33
C SER A 71 -2.90 42.99 16.36
N LYS A 72 -2.86 43.34 17.66
CA LYS A 72 -3.17 42.41 18.74
C LYS A 72 -4.64 42.00 18.59
N ARG A 73 -4.88 40.81 18.06
CA ARG A 73 -6.22 40.22 17.98
C ARG A 73 -6.62 39.77 19.38
N SER A 74 -7.86 40.07 19.77
CA SER A 74 -8.33 39.90 21.14
C SER A 74 -9.07 38.57 21.38
N THR A 75 -9.50 37.91 20.30
CA THR A 75 -10.28 36.67 20.35
C THR A 75 -9.74 35.60 19.40
N ASP A 76 -9.98 34.33 19.74
CA ASP A 76 -9.58 33.20 18.90
C ASP A 76 -10.32 33.21 17.55
N GLN A 77 -11.58 33.64 17.52
CA GLN A 77 -12.34 33.81 16.28
C GLN A 77 -11.68 34.79 15.31
N GLN A 78 -11.31 35.99 15.77
CA GLN A 78 -10.60 36.96 14.94
C GLN A 78 -9.26 36.42 14.43
N THR A 79 -8.58 35.61 15.24
CA THR A 79 -7.31 34.98 14.86
C THR A 79 -7.54 33.93 13.77
N TYR A 80 -8.57 33.10 13.90
CA TYR A 80 -8.95 32.10 12.90
C TYR A 80 -9.36 32.74 11.56
N GLU A 81 -10.24 33.74 11.57
CA GLU A 81 -10.70 34.43 10.36
C GLU A 81 -9.54 35.11 9.61
N TYR A 82 -8.61 35.71 10.34
CA TYR A 82 -7.41 36.28 9.74
C TYR A 82 -6.52 35.21 9.10
N LEU A 83 -6.19 34.14 9.83
CA LEU A 83 -5.30 33.10 9.33
C LEU A 83 -5.90 32.37 8.12
N THR A 84 -7.21 32.11 8.12
CA THR A 84 -7.89 31.53 6.96
C THR A 84 -7.89 32.48 5.76
N SER A 85 -8.00 33.80 5.97
CA SER A 85 -7.86 34.79 4.89
C SER A 85 -6.45 34.83 4.30
N LEU A 86 -5.42 34.63 5.13
CA LEU A 86 -4.02 34.59 4.71
C LEU A 86 -3.70 33.29 3.95
N LEU A 87 -4.16 32.15 4.47
CA LEU A 87 -3.95 30.83 3.87
C LEU A 87 -4.68 30.67 2.53
N ARG A 88 -5.70 31.49 2.24
CA ARG A 88 -6.37 31.53 0.93
C ARG A 88 -5.49 32.13 -0.20
N SER A 89 -4.34 32.73 0.12
CA SER A 89 -3.45 33.30 -0.89
C SER A 89 -2.92 32.25 -1.88
N PRO A 90 -2.67 32.62 -3.16
CA PRO A 90 -2.24 31.68 -4.19
C PRO A 90 -0.93 31.00 -3.79
N GLY A 91 -0.84 29.69 -3.98
CA GLY A 91 0.32 28.88 -3.57
C GLY A 91 0.33 28.42 -2.11
N LEU A 92 -0.70 28.76 -1.32
CA LEU A 92 -0.97 28.15 -0.01
C LEU A 92 -2.15 27.18 -0.11
N LEU A 93 -3.30 27.47 0.50
CA LEU A 93 -4.53 26.66 0.46
C LEU A 93 -5.54 27.31 -0.48
N ASP A 94 -5.21 27.30 -1.76
CA ASP A 94 -5.99 27.85 -2.86
C ASP A 94 -6.84 26.80 -3.60
N GLY A 95 -6.72 25.53 -3.23
CA GLY A 95 -7.45 24.44 -3.87
C GLY A 95 -8.93 24.38 -3.46
N PRO A 96 -9.80 23.81 -4.31
CA PRO A 96 -11.22 23.66 -4.01
C PRO A 96 -11.43 22.73 -2.80
N GLY A 97 -12.15 23.21 -1.79
CA GLY A 97 -12.52 22.43 -0.61
C GLY A 97 -11.45 22.34 0.49
N GLU A 98 -10.28 22.95 0.30
CA GLU A 98 -9.15 22.87 1.25
C GLU A 98 -9.41 23.65 2.52
N LEU A 99 -10.02 24.83 2.42
CA LEU A 99 -10.39 25.63 3.59
C LEU A 99 -11.52 24.98 4.38
N GLU A 100 -12.47 24.33 3.72
CA GLU A 100 -13.54 23.58 4.35
C GLU A 100 -13.00 22.34 5.09
N SER A 101 -12.03 21.64 4.48
CA SER A 101 -11.33 20.52 5.12
C SER A 101 -10.51 20.99 6.32
N LEU A 102 -9.80 22.12 6.20
CA LEU A 102 -9.09 22.76 7.30
C LEU A 102 -10.03 23.12 8.46
N ALA A 103 -11.16 23.75 8.14
CA ALA A 103 -12.17 24.09 9.13
C ALA A 103 -12.69 22.85 9.88
N PHE A 104 -12.90 21.76 9.14
CA PHE A 104 -13.33 20.49 9.72
C PHE A 104 -12.24 19.84 10.60
N SER A 105 -10.97 19.87 10.17
CA SER A 105 -9.82 19.40 10.96
C SER A 105 -9.67 20.14 12.29
N ILE A 106 -9.83 21.47 12.26
CA ILE A 106 -9.79 22.32 13.44
C ILE A 106 -10.98 22.02 14.36
N ALA A 107 -12.18 21.83 13.80
CA ALA A 107 -13.36 21.43 14.56
C ALA A 107 -13.19 20.04 15.22
N LEU A 108 -12.50 19.12 14.55
CA LEU A 108 -12.11 17.81 15.06
C LEU A 108 -10.92 17.84 16.02
N LYS A 109 -10.21 18.97 16.12
CA LYS A 109 -9.00 19.13 16.95
C LYS A 109 -7.88 18.14 16.60
N GLU A 110 -7.79 17.77 15.32
CA GLU A 110 -6.89 16.73 14.81
C GLU A 110 -5.40 17.00 15.13
N ALA A 111 -4.98 18.27 15.07
CA ALA A 111 -3.58 18.66 15.31
C ALA A 111 -3.18 18.73 16.79
N GLN A 112 -4.13 18.72 17.74
CA GLN A 112 -3.83 18.94 19.17
C GLN A 112 -2.88 17.90 19.78
N PRO A 113 -3.01 16.59 19.52
CA PRO A 113 -2.07 15.60 20.05
C PRO A 113 -0.62 15.83 19.61
N LYS A 114 -0.40 16.26 18.37
CA LYS A 114 0.93 16.62 17.85
C LYS A 114 1.50 17.84 18.58
N ILE A 115 0.67 18.84 18.82
CA ILE A 115 1.02 20.06 19.56
C ILE A 115 1.41 19.70 20.99
N GLU A 116 0.63 18.84 21.64
CA GLU A 116 0.92 18.35 23.00
C GLU A 116 2.22 17.52 23.04
N ALA A 117 2.50 16.73 22.00
CA ALA A 117 3.77 16.00 21.91
C ALA A 117 4.98 16.95 21.90
N PHE A 118 4.90 18.10 21.22
CA PHE A 118 5.96 19.12 21.30
C PHE A 118 6.10 19.70 22.71
N ARG A 119 4.98 19.92 23.41
CA ARG A 119 4.99 20.41 24.79
C ARG A 119 5.68 19.43 25.74
N VAL A 120 5.28 18.16 25.69
CA VAL A 120 5.86 17.08 26.52
C VAL A 120 7.34 16.88 26.20
N TRP A 121 7.69 16.84 24.91
CA TRP A 121 9.07 16.72 24.48
C TRP A 121 9.93 17.87 25.00
N TYR A 122 9.47 19.12 24.87
CA TYR A 122 10.20 20.29 25.37
C TYR A 122 10.37 20.25 26.90
N ALA A 123 9.35 19.81 27.63
CA ALA A 123 9.41 19.63 29.09
C ALA A 123 10.38 18.52 29.53
N SER A 124 10.64 17.53 28.66
CA SER A 124 11.60 16.45 28.92
C SER A 124 13.07 16.81 28.68
N LEU A 125 13.33 17.98 28.07
CA LEU A 125 14.70 18.41 27.78
C LEU A 125 15.46 18.73 29.08
N PRO A 126 16.76 18.40 29.17
CA PRO A 126 17.54 18.68 30.37
C PRO A 126 17.64 20.20 30.63
N SER A 127 17.68 20.56 31.92
CA SER A 127 17.66 21.94 32.41
C SER A 127 18.81 22.81 31.89
N ASN A 128 19.93 22.19 31.51
CA ASN A 128 21.09 22.86 30.90
C ASN A 128 20.78 23.44 29.50
N LEU A 129 19.84 22.85 28.77
CA LEU A 129 19.41 23.30 27.45
C LEU A 129 18.20 24.24 27.56
N THR A 130 17.27 23.96 28.48
CA THR A 130 16.07 24.78 28.67
C THR A 130 16.33 26.06 29.49
N GLY A 131 17.46 26.14 30.20
CA GLY A 131 17.88 27.31 30.98
C GLY A 131 17.21 27.41 32.37
N GLN A 132 16.55 26.35 32.83
CA GLN A 132 15.93 26.31 34.16
C GLN A 132 16.96 25.84 35.21
N SER A 133 17.89 26.72 35.58
CA SER A 133 18.69 26.53 36.80
C SER A 133 18.00 27.23 37.97
N GLU A 134 17.34 26.46 38.84
CA GLU A 134 16.92 26.93 40.16
C GLU A 134 18.17 27.22 40.99
N THR A 135 18.68 28.46 41.01
CA THR A 135 19.20 29.12 42.24
C THR A 135 19.81 30.51 42.07
N GLN A 136 20.03 31.06 40.87
CA GLN A 136 20.50 32.46 40.76
C GLN A 136 19.86 33.18 39.57
N ALA A 137 18.85 33.98 39.87
CA ALA A 137 18.29 34.96 38.95
C ALA A 137 19.31 36.08 38.71
N SER A 138 20.02 36.02 37.59
CA SER A 138 20.49 37.22 36.89
C SER A 138 19.45 37.58 35.83
N GLU A 139 18.89 38.79 35.94
CA GLU A 139 17.73 39.34 35.22
C GLU A 139 17.89 39.53 33.69
N SER A 140 18.60 38.66 32.95
CA SER A 140 18.89 38.92 31.53
C SER A 140 18.66 37.80 30.51
N ASP A 141 18.07 36.65 30.87
CA ASP A 141 18.12 35.46 29.99
C ASP A 141 16.75 34.80 29.68
N ASP A 142 15.69 35.60 29.52
CA ASP A 142 14.38 35.09 29.11
C ASP A 142 14.29 34.97 27.57
N CYS A 143 15.04 34.01 26.99
CA CYS A 143 14.99 33.75 25.55
C CYS A 143 13.60 33.21 25.15
N LYS A 144 12.79 34.06 24.51
CA LYS A 144 11.47 33.65 23.98
C LYS A 144 11.59 32.56 22.92
N SER A 145 12.50 32.76 21.97
CA SER A 145 12.87 31.80 20.91
C SER A 145 14.38 31.55 20.95
N TRP A 146 14.82 30.33 20.63
CA TRP A 146 16.24 29.96 20.60
C TRP A 146 16.49 28.84 19.59
N THR A 147 17.75 28.67 19.18
CA THR A 147 18.18 27.66 18.19
C THR A 147 19.31 26.81 18.76
N LEU A 148 19.41 25.55 18.30
CA LEU A 148 20.48 24.63 18.66
C LEU A 148 21.37 24.40 17.43
N LEU A 149 22.61 24.87 17.48
CA LEU A 149 23.61 24.66 16.42
C LEU A 149 24.89 24.11 17.06
N ASN A 150 25.42 22.99 16.54
CA ASN A 150 26.62 22.32 17.06
C ASN A 150 26.59 22.10 18.59
N ASN A 151 25.46 21.64 19.13
CA ASN A 151 25.19 21.47 20.57
C ASN A 151 25.27 22.75 21.43
N SER A 152 25.25 23.93 20.81
CA SER A 152 25.22 25.22 21.49
C SER A 152 23.87 25.93 21.31
N ARG A 153 23.34 26.47 22.41
CA ARG A 153 22.10 27.28 22.40
C ARG A 153 22.42 28.71 21.99
N ILE A 154 21.72 29.21 20.98
CA ILE A 154 21.86 30.58 20.47
C ILE A 154 20.51 31.30 20.63
N CYS A 155 20.51 32.41 21.38
CA CYS A 155 19.34 33.24 21.65
C CYS A 155 19.34 34.58 20.90
N ASP A 156 20.48 34.99 20.33
CA ASP A 156 20.62 36.26 19.60
C ASP A 156 20.62 36.02 18.09
N THR A 157 19.78 36.76 17.37
CA THR A 157 19.67 36.67 15.91
C THR A 157 20.93 37.16 15.21
N SER A 158 21.62 38.16 15.76
CA SER A 158 22.88 38.70 15.22
C SER A 158 24.03 37.68 15.29
N LYS A 159 24.13 36.92 16.39
CA LYS A 159 25.12 35.85 16.52
C LYS A 159 24.82 34.69 15.58
N LEU A 160 23.53 34.39 15.37
CA LEU A 160 23.11 33.39 14.40
C LEU A 160 23.40 33.84 12.96
N SER A 161 23.17 35.12 12.66
CA SER A 161 23.39 35.66 11.33
C SER A 161 24.88 35.74 10.97
N GLU A 162 25.74 36.02 11.95
CA GLU A 162 27.20 35.95 11.83
C GLU A 162 27.69 34.51 11.60
N LEU A 163 27.13 33.52 12.30
CA LEU A 163 27.50 32.10 12.12
C LEU A 163 27.05 31.50 10.78
N LEU A 164 26.06 32.12 10.11
CA LEU A 164 25.49 31.64 8.84
C LEU A 164 25.78 32.58 7.64
N ASP A 165 26.60 33.62 7.84
CA ASP A 165 26.91 34.66 6.85
C ASP A 165 25.66 35.30 6.22
N SER A 166 24.72 35.78 7.03
CA SER A 166 23.46 36.42 6.58
C SER A 166 23.34 37.87 7.05
N ASN A 167 22.74 38.73 6.21
CA ASN A 167 22.63 40.19 6.40
C ASN A 167 21.21 40.62 6.83
N ASP A 168 20.60 39.94 7.80
CA ASP A 168 19.22 40.21 8.25
C ASP A 168 19.18 40.94 9.61
N PRO A 169 18.12 41.73 9.89
CA PRO A 169 18.07 42.67 11.02
C PRO A 169 18.01 42.02 12.41
N SER A 170 18.51 42.77 13.41
CA SER A 170 18.78 42.33 14.78
C SER A 170 17.58 42.53 15.74
N GLU A 171 16.46 41.84 15.50
CA GLU A 171 15.38 41.74 16.49
C GLU A 171 15.28 40.33 17.06
N ASN A 172 15.21 40.21 18.39
CA ASN A 172 15.09 38.93 19.10
C ASN A 172 13.62 38.48 19.17
N SER A 173 13.02 38.20 18.00
CA SER A 173 11.66 37.66 17.86
C SER A 173 11.65 36.42 16.96
N PHE A 174 10.56 35.64 16.95
CA PHE A 174 10.49 34.37 16.22
C PHE A 174 10.71 34.53 14.70
N CYS A 175 10.15 35.57 14.08
CA CYS A 175 10.15 35.71 12.63
C CYS A 175 11.53 35.99 12.01
N PRO A 176 12.37 36.89 12.55
CA PRO A 176 13.75 37.04 12.10
C PRO A 176 14.58 35.75 12.25
N PHE A 177 14.42 35.00 13.36
CA PHE A 177 15.05 33.69 13.54
C PHE A 177 14.65 32.70 12.43
N HIS A 178 13.36 32.63 12.15
CA HIS A 178 12.83 31.76 11.11
C HIS A 178 13.37 32.15 9.73
N GLN A 179 13.35 33.44 9.37
CA GLN A 179 13.81 33.94 8.07
C GLN A 179 15.28 33.61 7.80
N VAL A 180 16.17 33.84 8.78
CA VAL A 180 17.60 33.53 8.65
C VAL A 180 17.83 32.04 8.41
N LEU A 181 17.21 31.18 9.23
CA LEU A 181 17.37 29.73 9.10
C LEU A 181 16.74 29.17 7.84
N HIS A 182 15.55 29.66 7.49
CA HIS A 182 14.83 29.23 6.30
C HIS A 182 15.60 29.62 5.04
N LYS A 183 16.17 30.83 5.00
CA LYS A 183 17.06 31.27 3.92
C LYS A 183 18.33 30.44 3.86
N ALA A 184 19.00 30.19 4.99
CA ALA A 184 20.20 29.34 5.03
C ALA A 184 19.94 27.89 4.58
N SER A 185 18.72 27.40 4.77
CA SER A 185 18.29 26.09 4.26
C SER A 185 17.96 26.09 2.75
N LYS A 186 17.57 27.24 2.19
CA LYS A 186 17.24 27.43 0.77
C LYS A 186 18.43 27.93 -0.07
N GLU A 187 19.46 28.48 0.55
CA GLU A 187 20.69 28.90 -0.13
C GLU A 187 21.38 27.71 -0.79
N LEU A 188 22.02 27.96 -1.93
CA LEU A 188 22.56 26.93 -2.81
C LEU A 188 24.10 27.06 -2.85
N PRO A 189 24.87 26.08 -2.33
CA PRO A 189 24.46 24.86 -1.63
C PRO A 189 23.90 25.11 -0.22
N SER A 190 23.03 24.20 0.26
CA SER A 190 22.38 24.33 1.57
C SER A 190 23.42 24.39 2.68
N LYS A 191 23.46 25.50 3.43
CA LYS A 191 24.43 25.70 4.52
C LYS A 191 24.06 24.91 5.77
N ALA A 192 22.76 24.71 6.01
CA ALA A 192 22.25 24.00 7.20
C ALA A 192 20.90 23.32 6.92
N THR A 193 20.63 22.20 7.60
CA THR A 193 19.29 21.59 7.63
C THR A 193 18.46 22.24 8.73
N TYR A 194 17.34 22.86 8.36
CA TYR A 194 16.46 23.55 9.30
C TYR A 194 15.33 22.64 9.79
N ILE A 195 15.25 22.45 11.11
CA ILE A 195 14.19 21.69 11.78
C ILE A 195 13.49 22.61 12.78
N PHE A 196 12.18 22.75 12.64
CA PHE A 196 11.36 23.60 13.52
C PHE A 196 10.60 22.77 14.56
N ARG A 197 10.52 23.27 15.80
CA ARG A 197 9.75 22.67 16.91
C ARG A 197 9.10 23.77 17.76
N TRP A 198 7.85 23.56 18.16
CA TRP A 198 7.13 24.53 18.99
C TRP A 198 7.63 24.54 20.44
N LYS A 199 7.79 25.74 21.00
CA LYS A 199 7.93 25.97 22.45
C LYS A 199 6.58 26.43 23.00
N ILE A 200 5.92 25.56 23.75
CA ILE A 200 4.60 25.83 24.34
C ILE A 200 4.78 26.03 25.85
N PRO A 201 4.46 27.21 26.41
CA PRO A 201 4.59 27.46 27.84
C PRO A 201 3.78 26.46 28.68
N SER A 202 4.36 25.97 29.78
CA SER A 202 3.73 24.93 30.62
C SER A 202 2.79 25.47 31.70
N ALA A 203 2.73 26.79 31.93
CA ALA A 203 1.81 27.41 32.89
C ALA A 203 1.51 28.88 32.55
N PRO A 204 0.31 29.39 32.86
CA PRO A 204 -0.01 30.80 32.73
C PRO A 204 0.70 31.63 33.80
N SER A 205 1.19 32.82 33.41
CA SER A 205 1.41 33.90 34.37
C SER A 205 0.08 34.24 35.05
N SER A 206 0.14 34.50 36.34
CA SER A 206 -0.94 34.48 37.34
C SER A 206 -2.07 35.51 37.19
N SER A 207 -2.49 35.90 35.98
CA SER A 207 -3.52 36.95 35.79
C SER A 207 -4.53 36.76 34.66
N THR A 208 -4.51 35.66 33.91
CA THR A 208 -5.52 35.37 32.87
C THR A 208 -6.34 34.13 33.19
N LYS A 209 -7.67 34.29 33.10
CA LYS A 209 -8.72 33.31 33.42
C LYS A 209 -8.34 31.88 33.01
N SER A 210 -8.53 30.95 33.94
CA SER A 210 -8.54 29.49 33.78
C SER A 210 -8.65 29.03 32.32
N GLN A 211 -7.55 28.58 31.71
CA GLN A 211 -7.61 27.81 30.48
C GLN A 211 -8.40 26.53 30.77
N SER A 212 -9.61 26.45 30.21
CA SER A 212 -10.48 25.28 30.31
C SER A 212 -9.81 24.11 29.58
N ALA A 213 -9.82 22.91 30.19
CA ALA A 213 -9.31 21.73 29.49
C ALA A 213 -10.10 21.48 28.19
N SER A 214 -9.40 20.97 27.17
CA SER A 214 -9.91 20.90 25.79
C SER A 214 -11.12 19.98 25.68
N LEU A 215 -12.26 20.49 25.21
CA LEU A 215 -13.42 19.66 24.87
C LEU A 215 -13.14 18.90 23.58
N LEU A 216 -13.31 17.58 23.58
CA LEU A 216 -13.06 16.75 22.42
C LEU A 216 -14.30 16.59 21.55
N SER A 217 -14.08 16.39 20.26
CA SER A 217 -15.08 16.12 19.23
C SER A 217 -14.74 14.82 18.49
N GLY A 218 -15.62 14.37 17.60
CA GLY A 218 -15.40 13.14 16.81
C GLY A 218 -15.75 11.83 17.54
N TRP A 219 -16.57 11.91 18.58
CA TRP A 219 -17.11 10.76 19.32
C TRP A 219 -18.64 10.71 19.19
N GLY A 220 -19.20 9.52 19.39
CA GLY A 220 -20.65 9.29 19.51
C GLY A 220 -20.99 8.79 20.91
N ALA A 221 -22.19 9.13 21.40
CA ALA A 221 -22.75 8.52 22.60
C ALA A 221 -23.92 7.61 22.20
N SER A 222 -23.93 6.40 22.75
CA SER A 222 -25.08 5.50 22.68
C SER A 222 -25.77 5.44 24.05
N LEU A 223 -27.10 5.34 24.03
CA LEU A 223 -27.91 5.08 25.20
C LEU A 223 -28.53 3.68 25.05
N ASP A 224 -27.78 2.68 25.46
CA ASP A 224 -28.18 1.29 25.27
C ASP A 224 -29.22 0.85 26.30
N ILE A 225 -30.27 0.18 25.81
CA ILE A 225 -31.37 -0.31 26.66
C ILE A 225 -30.92 -1.62 27.33
N LYS A 226 -30.47 -1.55 28.59
CA LYS A 226 -29.94 -2.72 29.34
C LYS A 226 -31.00 -3.77 29.72
N LYS A 227 -32.25 -3.38 29.94
CA LYS A 227 -33.36 -4.31 30.23
C LYS A 227 -34.09 -4.67 28.94
N SER A 228 -33.64 -5.73 28.29
CA SER A 228 -34.26 -6.32 27.09
C SER A 228 -35.46 -7.22 27.40
N GLU A 229 -36.01 -7.23 28.62
CA GLU A 229 -37.30 -7.90 28.94
C GLU A 229 -38.49 -7.33 28.12
N TYR A 230 -38.28 -6.23 27.40
CA TYR A 230 -39.22 -5.68 26.41
C TYR A 230 -38.95 -6.16 24.96
N LEU A 231 -37.86 -6.92 24.75
CA LEU A 231 -37.48 -7.57 23.49
C LEU A 231 -37.82 -9.08 23.48
N THR A 232 -38.31 -9.64 24.60
CA THR A 232 -38.67 -11.06 24.67
C THR A 232 -39.94 -11.32 23.87
N LEU A 233 -39.69 -11.73 22.62
CA LEU A 233 -40.51 -12.59 21.78
C LEU A 233 -41.36 -13.54 22.63
N ASP A 234 -42.67 -13.29 22.68
CA ASP A 234 -43.61 -14.37 22.94
C ASP A 234 -44.03 -14.95 21.57
N ASP A 235 -43.31 -15.99 21.13
CA ASP A 235 -43.53 -16.70 19.86
C ASP A 235 -44.77 -17.61 19.89
N ARG A 236 -45.61 -17.50 20.93
CA ARG A 236 -46.88 -18.23 20.95
C ARG A 236 -47.81 -17.61 19.90
N PRO A 237 -48.37 -18.41 18.96
CA PRO A 237 -49.39 -17.91 18.06
C PRO A 237 -50.52 -17.37 18.93
N VAL A 238 -50.76 -16.06 18.87
CA VAL A 238 -51.94 -15.46 19.49
C VAL A 238 -53.12 -15.96 18.69
N GLU A 239 -53.63 -17.13 19.08
CA GLU A 239 -54.97 -17.55 18.73
C GLU A 239 -55.91 -16.47 19.23
N SER A 240 -56.68 -15.92 18.29
CA SER A 240 -57.79 -15.03 18.52
C SER A 240 -58.80 -15.65 19.50
N SER A 241 -58.70 -15.29 20.77
CA SER A 241 -59.75 -15.40 21.80
C SER A 241 -59.19 -14.73 23.06
N SER A 242 -59.85 -13.85 23.81
CA SER A 242 -61.23 -13.41 23.91
C SER A 242 -61.23 -12.21 24.88
N SER A 243 -61.96 -11.14 24.54
CA SER A 243 -62.64 -10.19 25.44
C SER A 243 -62.06 -9.93 26.83
N ASP A 244 -61.36 -8.79 26.99
CA ASP A 244 -61.59 -7.81 28.07
C ASP A 244 -60.75 -6.55 27.82
N ASP A 245 -61.16 -5.79 26.79
CA ASP A 245 -60.89 -4.34 26.74
C ASP A 245 -62.12 -3.65 27.34
N PRO A 246 -62.02 -2.88 28.43
CA PRO A 246 -63.11 -2.03 28.86
C PRO A 246 -63.25 -0.90 27.83
N GLN A 247 -64.30 -1.00 27.02
CA GLN A 247 -64.76 0.03 26.10
C GLN A 247 -64.95 1.37 26.83
N LEU A 248 -64.45 2.46 26.26
CA LEU A 248 -65.17 3.73 26.27
C LEU A 248 -65.45 4.18 24.83
N ILE A 249 -66.72 3.96 24.52
CA ILE A 249 -67.60 4.26 23.40
C ILE A 249 -67.24 5.48 22.53
N LEU A 250 -67.49 5.25 21.23
CA LEU A 250 -67.40 6.09 20.05
C LEU A 250 -68.34 7.31 20.08
N ASP A 251 -67.93 8.42 19.47
CA ASP A 251 -68.86 9.16 18.62
C ASP A 251 -68.15 9.74 17.39
N GLY A 252 -68.73 9.51 16.24
CA GLY A 252 -68.11 9.71 14.93
C GLY A 252 -68.44 11.04 14.29
N THR A 253 -67.46 11.64 13.62
CA THR A 253 -67.68 12.52 12.48
C THR A 253 -66.54 12.37 11.48
N GLN A 254 -66.89 12.00 10.25
CA GLN A 254 -66.02 12.03 9.07
C GLN A 254 -65.51 13.46 8.83
N GLN A 255 -64.21 13.63 8.50
CA GLN A 255 -63.69 14.65 7.56
C GLN A 255 -62.17 14.46 7.31
N PRO A 256 -61.61 15.04 6.23
CA PRO A 256 -60.66 14.38 5.34
C PRO A 256 -59.22 14.88 5.50
N ALA A 257 -58.34 14.27 4.72
CA ALA A 257 -56.93 14.57 4.51
C ALA A 257 -56.49 16.04 4.71
N GLY A 258 -55.39 16.22 5.44
CA GLY A 258 -54.54 17.40 5.39
C GLY A 258 -54.49 18.23 6.67
N ARG A 259 -53.56 17.89 7.59
CA ARG A 259 -52.79 18.83 8.44
C ARG A 259 -51.91 18.05 9.41
N GLU A 260 -50.60 18.21 9.27
CA GLU A 260 -49.62 17.99 10.34
C GLU A 260 -50.07 18.77 11.58
N SER A 261 -50.70 18.07 12.51
CA SER A 261 -51.19 18.65 13.75
C SER A 261 -50.34 18.07 14.87
N GLN A 262 -49.41 18.90 15.35
CA GLN A 262 -49.12 19.12 16.77
C GLN A 262 -49.34 17.88 17.65
N VAL A 263 -48.28 17.08 17.79
CA VAL A 263 -48.23 15.96 18.72
C VAL A 263 -48.29 16.52 20.13
N ASP A 264 -49.43 16.36 20.81
CA ASP A 264 -49.53 16.51 22.25
C ASP A 264 -48.47 15.60 22.90
N SER A 265 -47.61 16.20 23.70
CA SER A 265 -46.47 15.57 24.35
C SER A 265 -46.91 14.64 25.47
N GLU A 266 -47.40 13.45 25.13
CA GLU A 266 -47.21 12.30 26.00
C GLU A 266 -45.70 12.04 26.14
N PRO A 267 -45.19 11.73 27.35
CA PRO A 267 -43.79 11.35 27.49
C PRO A 267 -43.54 10.15 26.57
N ALA A 268 -42.52 10.26 25.73
CA ALA A 268 -42.24 9.28 24.70
C ALA A 268 -41.97 7.91 25.36
N LYS A 269 -42.98 7.04 25.36
CA LYS A 269 -42.94 5.71 25.98
C LYS A 269 -42.49 4.69 24.95
N LEU A 270 -41.45 3.94 25.30
CA LEU A 270 -41.00 2.78 24.52
C LEU A 270 -42.15 1.76 24.44
N LYS A 271 -42.58 1.42 23.21
CA LYS A 271 -43.63 0.40 22.95
C LYS A 271 -42.98 -0.85 22.37
N PRO A 272 -43.38 -2.07 22.81
CA PRO A 272 -42.83 -3.31 22.27
C PRO A 272 -43.32 -3.56 20.83
N LEU A 273 -42.49 -4.24 20.03
CA LEU A 273 -42.77 -4.64 18.65
C LEU A 273 -43.11 -6.14 18.58
N LYS A 274 -43.98 -6.54 17.65
CA LYS A 274 -44.26 -7.95 17.37
C LYS A 274 -43.20 -8.57 16.45
N ALA A 275 -42.98 -9.88 16.52
CA ALA A 275 -42.01 -10.59 15.68
C ALA A 275 -42.23 -10.35 14.16
N ALA A 276 -43.49 -10.36 13.71
CA ALA A 276 -43.83 -10.09 12.32
C ALA A 276 -43.56 -8.63 11.88
N GLU A 277 -43.61 -7.68 12.81
CA GLU A 277 -43.34 -6.27 12.56
C GLU A 277 -41.83 -6.00 12.38
N ILE A 278 -40.98 -6.81 13.02
CA ILE A 278 -39.52 -6.72 12.92
C ILE A 278 -39.02 -7.15 11.53
N PHE A 279 -39.66 -8.14 10.89
CA PHE A 279 -39.19 -8.65 9.60
C PHE A 279 -39.23 -7.59 8.49
N ASP A 280 -40.30 -6.78 8.45
CA ASP A 280 -40.50 -5.75 7.42
C ASP A 280 -39.97 -4.37 7.84
N ILE A 281 -39.45 -4.21 9.06
CA ILE A 281 -39.14 -2.88 9.62
C ILE A 281 -38.10 -2.11 8.81
N GLY A 282 -37.06 -2.79 8.30
CA GLY A 282 -36.03 -2.17 7.48
C GLY A 282 -36.60 -1.60 6.19
N ALA A 283 -37.43 -2.36 5.49
CA ALA A 283 -38.04 -1.91 4.24
C ALA A 283 -39.08 -0.80 4.47
N LYS A 284 -39.84 -0.85 5.58
CA LYS A 284 -40.75 0.24 5.97
C LYS A 284 -39.99 1.53 6.32
N ALA A 285 -38.86 1.42 7.02
CA ALA A 285 -37.97 2.54 7.29
C ALA A 285 -37.48 3.18 5.98
N THR A 286 -37.01 2.36 5.04
CA THR A 286 -36.57 2.82 3.72
C THR A 286 -37.71 3.54 2.98
N GLN A 287 -38.92 2.97 2.97
CA GLN A 287 -40.07 3.61 2.31
C GLN A 287 -40.41 4.96 2.94
N HIS A 288 -40.39 5.07 4.27
CA HIS A 288 -40.63 6.34 4.97
C HIS A 288 -39.59 7.40 4.57
N VAL A 289 -38.30 7.04 4.58
CA VAL A 289 -37.19 7.93 4.21
C VAL A 289 -37.32 8.39 2.76
N LEU A 290 -37.63 7.49 1.83
CA LEU A 290 -37.78 7.82 0.41
C LEU A 290 -39.05 8.64 0.13
N SER A 291 -40.12 8.45 0.91
CA SER A 291 -41.36 9.23 0.79
C SER A 291 -41.28 10.62 1.43
N SER A 292 -40.28 10.85 2.28
CA SER A 292 -40.10 12.12 2.99
C SER A 292 -39.52 13.21 2.07
N PRO A 293 -39.91 14.50 2.25
CA PRO A 293 -39.39 15.59 1.43
C PRO A 293 -37.89 15.85 1.64
N SER A 294 -37.34 15.50 2.80
CA SER A 294 -35.92 15.61 3.15
C SER A 294 -35.37 14.25 3.62
N PRO A 295 -35.04 13.33 2.69
CA PRO A 295 -34.66 11.96 3.03
C PRO A 295 -33.51 11.84 4.03
N LEU A 296 -32.47 12.68 3.89
CA LEU A 296 -31.32 12.63 4.78
C LEU A 296 -31.66 13.03 6.22
N THR A 297 -32.50 14.05 6.38
CA THR A 297 -32.97 14.50 7.70
C THR A 297 -33.92 13.48 8.32
N ALA A 298 -34.81 12.90 7.52
CA ALA A 298 -35.69 11.81 7.96
C ALA A 298 -34.89 10.57 8.40
N LEU A 299 -33.86 10.19 7.64
CA LEU A 299 -32.95 9.11 8.00
C LEU A 299 -32.24 9.41 9.31
N ARG A 300 -31.71 10.63 9.48
CA ARG A 300 -31.04 11.07 10.71
C ARG A 300 -31.96 10.93 11.93
N HIS A 301 -33.16 11.51 11.88
CA HIS A 301 -34.13 11.42 12.97
C HIS A 301 -34.53 9.97 13.28
N LEU A 302 -34.71 9.16 12.23
CA LEU A 302 -35.01 7.74 12.38
C LEU A 302 -33.85 6.99 13.06
N THR A 303 -32.60 7.30 12.75
CA THR A 303 -31.42 6.64 13.33
C THR A 303 -31.07 7.13 14.74
N GLU A 304 -31.28 8.41 15.05
CA GLU A 304 -30.99 8.99 16.38
C GLU A 304 -31.91 8.41 17.46
N ASP A 305 -33.21 8.27 17.14
CA ASP A 305 -34.25 7.87 18.10
C ASP A 305 -34.96 6.56 17.72
N PHE A 306 -34.29 5.67 16.97
CA PHE A 306 -34.92 4.48 16.37
C PHE A 306 -35.77 3.65 17.34
N PRO A 307 -35.29 3.25 18.54
CA PRO A 307 -36.07 2.40 19.44
C PRO A 307 -37.38 3.04 19.89
N LEU A 308 -37.43 4.36 19.98
CA LEU A 308 -38.61 5.11 20.38
C LEU A 308 -39.65 5.17 19.25
N ILE A 309 -39.17 5.33 18.02
CA ILE A 309 -39.98 5.58 16.82
C ILE A 309 -40.40 4.27 16.12
N ALA A 310 -39.73 3.16 16.39
CA ALA A 310 -39.93 1.90 15.67
C ALA A 310 -41.40 1.42 15.62
N HIS A 311 -42.15 1.53 16.73
CA HIS A 311 -43.57 1.15 16.75
C HIS A 311 -44.44 2.09 15.90
N THR A 312 -44.24 3.41 15.98
CA THR A 312 -45.01 4.40 15.20
C THR A 312 -44.69 4.29 13.72
N LEU A 313 -43.44 4.00 13.37
CA LEU A 313 -43.00 3.77 12.00
C LEU A 313 -43.80 2.66 11.32
N VAL A 314 -43.92 1.50 11.96
CA VAL A 314 -44.55 0.31 11.37
C VAL A 314 -46.07 0.43 11.25
N ASN A 315 -46.70 1.08 12.22
CA ASN A 315 -48.16 1.08 12.38
C ASN A 315 -48.85 2.36 11.89
N GLU A 316 -48.20 3.52 12.03
CA GLU A 316 -48.79 4.84 11.74
C GLU A 316 -48.18 5.47 10.49
N TRP A 317 -46.85 5.49 10.36
CA TRP A 317 -46.17 6.23 9.30
C TRP A 317 -46.20 5.50 7.96
N VAL A 318 -46.04 4.16 7.97
CA VAL A 318 -46.15 3.31 6.77
C VAL A 318 -47.18 2.22 7.04
N PRO A 319 -48.49 2.55 7.01
CA PRO A 319 -49.53 1.56 7.22
C PRO A 319 -49.62 0.64 6.01
N GLY A 320 -49.50 -0.67 6.24
CA GLY A 320 -49.68 -1.70 5.21
C GLY A 320 -48.39 -2.27 4.62
N ARG A 321 -48.48 -2.76 3.38
CA ARG A 321 -47.41 -3.47 2.67
C ARG A 321 -46.46 -2.49 1.95
N ILE A 322 -45.21 -2.92 1.84
CA ILE A 322 -44.15 -2.21 1.12
C ILE A 322 -44.55 -2.05 -0.36
N SER A 323 -44.22 -0.91 -0.97
CA SER A 323 -44.46 -0.64 -2.39
C SER A 323 -43.81 -1.71 -3.29
N ARG A 324 -44.42 -1.99 -4.45
CA ARG A 324 -43.91 -3.01 -5.37
C ARG A 324 -42.59 -2.57 -5.99
N GLU A 325 -42.46 -1.27 -6.24
CA GLU A 325 -41.30 -0.62 -6.82
C GLU A 325 -40.07 -0.80 -5.93
N LEU A 326 -40.20 -0.50 -4.63
CA LEU A 326 -39.12 -0.68 -3.66
C LEU A 326 -38.69 -2.15 -3.52
N ARG A 327 -39.64 -3.10 -3.59
CA ARG A 327 -39.31 -4.53 -3.53
C ARG A 327 -38.52 -5.00 -4.75
N LEU A 328 -38.77 -4.44 -5.92
CA LEU A 328 -38.03 -4.77 -7.14
C LEU A 328 -36.62 -4.18 -7.07
N GLU A 329 -36.48 -2.92 -6.67
CA GLU A 329 -35.19 -2.24 -6.51
C GLU A 329 -34.32 -2.95 -5.45
N LEU A 330 -34.90 -3.35 -4.31
CA LEU A 330 -34.17 -4.13 -3.30
C LEU A 330 -33.70 -5.48 -3.84
N LYS A 331 -34.47 -6.12 -4.73
CA LYS A 331 -34.06 -7.39 -5.35
C LYS A 331 -32.92 -7.19 -6.34
N GLU A 332 -32.98 -6.14 -7.14
CA GLU A 332 -31.93 -5.76 -8.10
C GLU A 332 -30.62 -5.44 -7.37
N ASN A 333 -30.67 -4.64 -6.29
CA ASN A 333 -29.50 -4.35 -5.46
C ASN A 333 -28.87 -5.61 -4.82
N MET A 334 -29.67 -6.64 -4.52
CA MET A 334 -29.17 -7.92 -4.02
C MET A 334 -28.50 -8.75 -5.12
N GLU A 335 -29.04 -8.70 -6.35
CA GLU A 335 -28.44 -9.33 -7.53
C GLU A 335 -27.11 -8.67 -7.90
N ASP A 336 -26.99 -7.35 -7.70
CA ASP A 336 -25.78 -6.55 -7.89
C ASP A 336 -24.72 -6.74 -6.78
N GLY A 337 -24.96 -7.65 -5.82
CA GLY A 337 -23.94 -8.12 -4.89
C GLY A 337 -23.92 -7.44 -3.51
N ILE A 338 -24.94 -6.66 -3.14
CA ILE A 338 -25.07 -6.09 -1.79
C ILE A 338 -26.00 -6.98 -0.95
N PRO A 339 -25.47 -7.81 -0.03
CA PRO A 339 -26.32 -8.69 0.79
C PRO A 339 -27.15 -7.88 1.80
N PRO A 340 -28.36 -8.35 2.15
CA PRO A 340 -29.21 -7.66 3.12
C PRO A 340 -28.53 -7.54 4.49
N GLY A 341 -28.69 -6.39 5.13
CA GLY A 341 -28.16 -6.13 6.47
C GLY A 341 -26.66 -5.81 6.53
N ARG A 342 -25.97 -5.70 5.39
CA ARG A 342 -24.61 -5.15 5.35
C ARG A 342 -24.62 -3.72 4.84
N SER A 343 -23.91 -2.86 5.56
CA SER A 343 -23.59 -1.51 5.10
C SER A 343 -22.29 -1.57 4.31
N VAL A 344 -22.24 -0.91 3.16
CA VAL A 344 -21.01 -0.71 2.40
C VAL A 344 -20.96 0.76 2.00
N VAL A 345 -19.78 1.36 2.11
CA VAL A 345 -19.56 2.78 1.79
C VAL A 345 -18.50 2.84 0.70
N TRP A 346 -18.80 3.59 -0.35
CA TRP A 346 -17.87 3.89 -1.43
C TRP A 346 -17.57 5.38 -1.49
N MET A 347 -16.33 5.72 -1.85
CA MET A 347 -15.91 7.07 -2.16
C MET A 347 -15.25 7.05 -3.54
N ASN A 348 -15.84 7.73 -4.53
CA ASN A 348 -15.37 7.74 -5.91
C ASN A 348 -15.08 6.35 -6.52
N GLY A 349 -15.84 5.34 -6.11
CA GLY A 349 -15.70 3.93 -6.53
C GLY A 349 -14.78 3.08 -5.65
N LEU A 350 -14.01 3.70 -4.74
CA LEU A 350 -13.24 2.98 -3.74
C LEU A 350 -14.14 2.51 -2.61
N GLN A 351 -14.21 1.20 -2.38
CA GLN A 351 -14.93 0.62 -1.26
C GLN A 351 -14.14 0.87 0.03
N LEU A 352 -14.67 1.65 0.98
CA LEU A 352 -13.92 2.03 2.19
C LEU A 352 -13.58 0.83 3.08
N SER A 353 -14.36 -0.25 3.02
CA SER A 353 -14.09 -1.47 3.78
C SER A 353 -12.84 -2.22 3.34
N SER A 354 -12.27 -1.92 2.16
CA SER A 354 -10.96 -2.45 1.76
C SER A 354 -9.80 -1.73 2.46
N LEU A 355 -10.00 -0.48 2.88
CA LEU A 355 -8.98 0.30 3.59
C LEU A 355 -9.08 0.11 5.11
N VAL A 356 -10.29 0.20 5.64
CA VAL A 356 -10.56 0.17 7.08
C VAL A 356 -11.89 -0.54 7.30
N SER A 357 -11.93 -1.51 8.22
CA SER A 357 -13.19 -2.13 8.65
C SER A 357 -14.18 -1.05 9.08
N LEU A 358 -15.46 -1.16 8.68
CA LEU A 358 -16.46 -0.13 8.98
C LEU A 358 -16.63 0.13 10.49
N GLU A 359 -16.34 -0.87 11.33
CA GLU A 359 -16.32 -0.73 12.80
C GLU A 359 -15.22 0.23 13.30
N ASN A 360 -14.13 0.34 12.56
CA ASN A 360 -12.98 1.19 12.86
C ASN A 360 -12.98 2.50 12.06
N LEU A 361 -13.99 2.72 11.20
CA LEU A 361 -14.10 3.94 10.41
C LEU A 361 -14.52 5.11 11.31
N ASN A 362 -13.57 5.95 11.69
CA ASN A 362 -13.81 7.16 12.48
C ASN A 362 -13.74 8.43 11.60
N LEU A 363 -14.20 9.56 12.14
CA LEU A 363 -14.18 10.83 11.40
C LEU A 363 -12.77 11.27 11.02
N PHE A 364 -11.78 11.03 11.88
CA PHE A 364 -10.37 11.37 11.62
C PHE A 364 -9.83 10.65 10.38
N LYS A 365 -10.08 9.35 10.27
CA LYS A 365 -9.71 8.53 9.10
C LYS A 365 -10.50 8.91 7.87
N LEU A 366 -11.77 9.26 8.00
CA LEU A 366 -12.57 9.73 6.87
C LEU A 366 -11.98 11.01 6.27
N VAL A 367 -11.56 11.97 7.09
CA VAL A 367 -10.90 13.20 6.62
C VAL A 367 -9.59 12.90 5.92
N GLU A 368 -8.77 12.04 6.52
CA GLU A 368 -7.50 11.58 5.93
C GLU A 368 -7.74 10.97 4.52
N ILE A 369 -8.73 10.09 4.38
CA ILE A 369 -9.12 9.49 3.10
C ILE A 369 -9.58 10.56 2.10
N MET A 370 -10.42 11.51 2.53
CA MET A 370 -10.92 12.58 1.65
C MET A 370 -9.79 13.50 1.17
N ARG A 371 -8.80 13.81 2.01
CA ARG A 371 -7.63 14.60 1.62
C ARG A 371 -6.77 13.87 0.59
N ASN A 372 -6.50 12.59 0.83
CA ASN A 372 -5.72 11.77 -0.09
C ASN A 372 -6.43 11.65 -1.44
N GLU A 373 -7.73 11.41 -1.44
CA GLU A 373 -8.54 11.34 -2.67
C GLU A 373 -8.51 12.68 -3.44
N ARG A 374 -8.63 13.81 -2.74
CA ARG A 374 -8.50 15.12 -3.36
C ARG A 374 -7.11 15.32 -3.97
N ARG A 375 -6.06 14.90 -3.27
CA ARG A 375 -4.67 15.01 -3.76
C ARG A 375 -4.50 14.23 -5.07
N TRP A 376 -5.04 13.01 -5.16
CA TRP A 376 -5.00 12.21 -6.38
C TRP A 376 -5.77 12.84 -7.54
N ILE A 377 -7.00 13.29 -7.29
CA ILE A 377 -7.80 13.99 -8.32
C ILE A 377 -7.10 15.28 -8.77
N THR A 378 -6.53 16.04 -7.85
CA THR A 378 -5.81 17.28 -8.16
C THR A 378 -4.59 17.00 -9.04
N SER A 379 -3.81 15.96 -8.72
CA SER A 379 -2.69 15.51 -9.55
C SER A 379 -3.14 15.15 -10.97
N LEU A 380 -4.24 14.40 -11.13
CA LEU A 380 -4.80 14.09 -12.45
C LEU A 380 -5.31 15.35 -13.19
N THR A 381 -5.93 16.29 -12.49
CA THR A 381 -6.39 17.54 -13.10
C THR A 381 -5.25 18.44 -13.56
N SER A 382 -4.08 18.36 -12.91
CA SER A 382 -2.87 19.10 -13.34
C SER A 382 -2.39 18.68 -14.74
N LEU A 383 -2.76 17.47 -15.19
CA LEU A 383 -2.48 16.96 -16.53
C LEU A 383 -3.50 17.44 -17.58
N GLY A 384 -4.49 18.25 -17.20
CA GLY A 384 -5.55 18.76 -18.07
C GLY A 384 -6.78 17.85 -18.17
N ILE A 385 -6.91 16.85 -17.30
CA ILE A 385 -8.08 15.96 -17.21
C ILE A 385 -9.14 16.60 -16.31
N ASN A 386 -10.43 16.54 -16.67
CA ASN A 386 -11.49 17.02 -15.79
C ASN A 386 -11.72 16.06 -14.60
N SER A 387 -12.11 16.57 -13.43
CA SER A 387 -12.49 15.79 -12.24
C SER A 387 -13.44 14.62 -12.52
N LEU A 388 -14.47 14.83 -13.36
CA LEU A 388 -15.41 13.76 -13.75
C LEU A 388 -14.76 12.69 -14.63
N GLN A 389 -13.83 13.09 -15.49
CA GLN A 389 -13.05 12.17 -16.33
C GLN A 389 -12.04 11.39 -15.49
N ALA A 390 -11.38 12.05 -14.52
CA ALA A 390 -10.49 11.42 -13.57
C ALA A 390 -11.22 10.35 -12.73
N ARG A 391 -12.41 10.65 -12.21
CA ARG A 391 -13.24 9.65 -11.53
C ARG A 391 -13.59 8.48 -12.46
N LYS A 392 -14.02 8.76 -13.69
CA LYS A 392 -14.35 7.70 -14.67
C LYS A 392 -13.15 6.80 -14.97
N LEU A 393 -11.94 7.38 -15.04
CA LEU A 393 -10.69 6.65 -15.25
C LEU A 393 -10.38 5.71 -14.06
N ILE A 394 -10.54 6.18 -12.82
CA ILE A 394 -10.27 5.39 -11.61
C ILE A 394 -11.27 4.22 -11.47
N VAL A 395 -12.54 4.44 -11.81
CA VAL A 395 -13.59 3.42 -11.71
C VAL A 395 -13.61 2.47 -12.92
N ASP A 396 -12.77 2.70 -13.93
CA ASP A 396 -12.79 1.90 -15.15
C ASP A 396 -12.54 0.41 -14.86
N GLU A 397 -13.43 -0.44 -15.35
CA GLU A 397 -13.39 -1.88 -15.12
C GLU A 397 -12.11 -2.51 -15.67
N LYS A 398 -11.60 -2.04 -16.81
CA LYS A 398 -10.38 -2.60 -17.42
C LYS A 398 -9.15 -2.27 -16.60
N LEU A 399 -9.11 -1.09 -15.99
CA LEU A 399 -8.05 -0.72 -15.05
C LEU A 399 -8.11 -1.59 -13.80
N ASN A 400 -9.30 -1.70 -13.20
CA ASN A 400 -9.52 -2.52 -12.01
C ASN A 400 -9.22 -4.01 -12.27
N SER A 401 -9.55 -4.53 -13.46
CA SER A 401 -9.23 -5.90 -13.85
C SER A 401 -7.74 -6.14 -14.10
N ALA A 402 -7.02 -5.12 -14.58
CA ALA A 402 -5.59 -5.23 -14.82
C ALA A 402 -4.79 -5.14 -13.53
N MET A 403 -5.25 -4.31 -12.58
CA MET A 403 -4.65 -4.17 -11.25
C MET A 403 -4.94 -5.38 -10.35
N ASN A 404 -6.15 -5.95 -10.42
CA ASN A 404 -6.56 -7.11 -9.64
C ASN A 404 -7.06 -8.25 -10.57
N PRO A 405 -6.16 -8.92 -11.32
CA PRO A 405 -6.54 -9.99 -12.25
C PRO A 405 -7.18 -11.20 -11.53
N GLU A 406 -6.80 -11.45 -10.27
CA GLU A 406 -7.38 -12.49 -9.42
C GLU A 406 -8.85 -12.19 -9.04
N ALA A 407 -9.23 -10.91 -8.89
CA ALA A 407 -10.58 -10.52 -8.51
C ALA A 407 -11.53 -10.38 -9.72
N ALA A 408 -11.03 -9.90 -10.88
CA ALA A 408 -11.85 -9.69 -12.07
C ALA A 408 -12.25 -10.97 -12.80
N SER A 409 -11.47 -12.05 -12.65
CA SER A 409 -11.80 -13.37 -13.19
C SER A 409 -12.89 -14.10 -12.41
N ALA A 410 -13.27 -13.60 -11.22
CA ALA A 410 -14.43 -14.12 -10.48
C ALA A 410 -15.78 -13.53 -10.96
N SER A 411 -15.75 -12.36 -11.63
CA SER A 411 -16.95 -11.60 -12.01
C SER A 411 -17.31 -11.66 -13.49
N ALA A 412 -16.37 -11.95 -14.39
CA ALA A 412 -16.61 -11.93 -15.83
C ALA A 412 -16.65 -13.35 -16.41
N SER A 413 -17.86 -13.93 -16.51
CA SER A 413 -18.20 -15.20 -17.15
C SER A 413 -17.69 -16.47 -16.44
N GLY A 414 -18.53 -17.49 -16.33
CA GLY A 414 -18.24 -18.75 -15.62
C GLY A 414 -17.14 -19.63 -16.22
N GLU A 415 -16.25 -19.09 -17.05
CA GLU A 415 -15.00 -19.74 -17.48
C GLU A 415 -13.86 -19.33 -16.55
N MET A 416 -13.36 -20.29 -15.76
CA MET A 416 -12.11 -20.10 -15.01
C MET A 416 -10.94 -20.01 -15.99
N ASP A 417 -10.51 -18.79 -16.31
CA ASP A 417 -9.32 -18.54 -17.13
C ASP A 417 -8.02 -18.76 -16.32
N ALA A 418 -6.92 -19.07 -17.00
CA ALA A 418 -5.61 -19.30 -16.39
C ALA A 418 -5.07 -18.07 -15.64
N SER A 419 -5.60 -16.86 -15.94
CA SER A 419 -5.31 -15.62 -15.22
C SER A 419 -5.82 -15.61 -13.77
N SER A 420 -6.88 -16.37 -13.45
CA SER A 420 -7.42 -16.51 -12.08
C SER A 420 -6.49 -17.23 -11.10
N LEU A 421 -5.49 -17.94 -11.63
CA LEU A 421 -4.53 -18.73 -10.85
C LEU A 421 -3.42 -17.89 -10.21
N GLY A 422 -3.38 -16.59 -10.51
CA GLY A 422 -2.34 -15.67 -10.05
C GLY A 422 -1.02 -15.83 -10.81
N ALA A 423 -0.01 -15.05 -10.39
CA ALA A 423 1.34 -15.11 -10.96
C ALA A 423 2.01 -16.45 -10.65
N ARG A 424 2.51 -17.11 -11.70
CA ARG A 424 3.09 -18.46 -11.61
C ARG A 424 4.43 -18.54 -12.32
N PHE A 425 5.26 -19.42 -11.80
CA PHE A 425 6.60 -19.70 -12.29
C PHE A 425 6.74 -21.17 -12.65
N ASP A 426 7.58 -21.46 -13.63
CA ASP A 426 7.97 -22.82 -13.95
C ASP A 426 8.86 -23.38 -12.83
N ALA A 427 8.22 -24.07 -11.88
CA ALA A 427 8.91 -24.71 -10.76
C ALA A 427 9.40 -26.13 -11.10
N SER A 428 9.30 -26.58 -12.35
CA SER A 428 9.89 -27.85 -12.77
C SER A 428 11.42 -27.74 -12.88
N ASP A 429 12.10 -28.88 -12.75
CA ASP A 429 13.57 -29.02 -12.87
C ASP A 429 14.03 -29.32 -14.30
N ARG A 430 13.14 -29.14 -15.30
CA ARG A 430 13.42 -29.46 -16.71
C ARG A 430 14.50 -28.59 -17.33
N GLN A 431 14.60 -27.33 -16.89
CA GLN A 431 15.59 -26.37 -17.42
C GLN A 431 17.01 -26.72 -16.95
N GLU A 432 17.15 -27.33 -15.77
CA GLU A 432 18.40 -27.80 -15.19
C GLU A 432 18.78 -29.22 -15.66
N GLY A 433 18.01 -29.80 -16.58
CA GLY A 433 18.22 -31.17 -17.09
C GLY A 433 17.82 -32.26 -16.10
N GLY A 434 16.87 -31.98 -15.21
CA GLY A 434 16.27 -32.92 -14.26
C GLY A 434 17.17 -33.30 -13.08
N GLY A 435 16.53 -33.68 -11.97
CA GLY A 435 17.19 -34.17 -10.77
C GLY A 435 17.75 -33.06 -9.87
N ALA A 436 17.26 -31.82 -9.98
CA ALA A 436 17.59 -30.76 -9.01
C ALA A 436 16.75 -30.92 -7.72
N ILE A 437 15.48 -31.30 -7.87
CA ILE A 437 14.53 -31.45 -6.76
C ILE A 437 14.60 -32.87 -6.21
N ILE A 438 14.72 -32.98 -4.89
CA ILE A 438 14.58 -34.26 -4.18
C ILE A 438 13.11 -34.45 -3.83
N TRP A 439 12.45 -35.45 -4.43
CA TRP A 439 11.06 -35.79 -4.16
C TRP A 439 10.93 -36.83 -3.03
N PHE A 440 10.04 -36.60 -2.06
CA PHE A 440 9.80 -37.52 -0.94
C PHE A 440 8.71 -38.56 -1.22
N ASN A 441 7.79 -38.25 -2.13
CA ASN A 441 6.70 -39.13 -2.53
C ASN A 441 6.35 -38.93 -4.01
N ASP A 442 5.77 -39.96 -4.61
CA ASP A 442 5.22 -39.93 -5.97
C ASP A 442 3.83 -40.59 -5.96
N LEU A 443 2.79 -39.81 -6.27
CA LEU A 443 1.39 -40.26 -6.19
C LEU A 443 1.02 -41.29 -7.26
N GLU A 444 1.83 -41.39 -8.32
CA GLU A 444 1.60 -42.30 -9.44
C GLU A 444 2.34 -43.62 -9.29
N LYS A 445 3.44 -43.65 -8.52
CA LYS A 445 4.35 -44.80 -8.40
C LYS A 445 4.35 -45.45 -7.02
N ASP A 446 4.16 -44.70 -5.94
CA ASP A 446 4.23 -45.27 -4.59
C ASP A 446 3.05 -46.22 -4.33
N GLU A 447 3.33 -47.41 -3.76
CA GLU A 447 2.32 -48.40 -3.40
C GLU A 447 1.22 -47.85 -2.47
N ARG A 448 1.55 -46.85 -1.65
CA ARG A 448 0.62 -46.20 -0.71
C ARG A 448 -0.60 -45.58 -1.40
N TYR A 449 -0.44 -45.09 -2.63
CA TYR A 449 -1.50 -44.43 -3.38
C TYR A 449 -2.17 -45.36 -4.42
N SER A 450 -1.78 -46.64 -4.46
CA SER A 450 -2.29 -47.62 -5.44
C SER A 450 -3.81 -47.82 -5.39
N MET A 451 -4.45 -47.60 -4.24
CA MET A 451 -5.90 -47.69 -4.08
C MET A 451 -6.66 -46.53 -4.75
N TRP A 452 -5.98 -45.43 -5.08
CA TRP A 452 -6.62 -44.24 -5.62
C TRP A 452 -6.87 -44.37 -7.12
N PRO A 453 -7.99 -43.81 -7.62
CA PRO A 453 -8.26 -43.81 -9.04
C PRO A 453 -7.20 -42.99 -9.77
N THR A 454 -6.75 -43.50 -10.92
CA THR A 454 -5.77 -42.86 -11.81
C THR A 454 -6.44 -42.03 -12.92
N THR A 455 -7.73 -42.21 -13.14
CA THR A 455 -8.53 -41.44 -14.12
C THR A 455 -8.77 -40.01 -13.62
N LEU A 456 -8.49 -38.99 -14.44
CA LEU A 456 -8.68 -37.58 -14.09
C LEU A 456 -10.14 -37.24 -13.84
N ARG A 457 -11.08 -37.90 -14.51
CA ARG A 457 -12.53 -37.73 -14.24
C ARG A 457 -12.92 -38.02 -12.79
N ALA A 458 -12.09 -38.74 -12.01
CA ALA A 458 -12.33 -38.94 -10.59
C ALA A 458 -12.32 -37.63 -9.78
N ILE A 459 -11.70 -36.56 -10.31
CA ILE A 459 -11.67 -35.23 -9.70
C ILE A 459 -13.04 -34.56 -9.64
N LEU A 460 -13.99 -34.96 -10.49
CA LEU A 460 -15.34 -34.40 -10.52
C LEU A 460 -16.26 -34.98 -9.43
N ARG A 461 -15.76 -35.90 -8.61
CA ARG A 461 -16.54 -36.47 -7.49
C ARG A 461 -16.69 -35.42 -6.38
N PRO A 462 -17.90 -35.20 -5.85
CA PRO A 462 -18.10 -34.19 -4.82
C PRO A 462 -17.35 -34.58 -3.53
N THR A 463 -16.61 -33.62 -2.98
CA THR A 463 -15.99 -33.70 -1.64
C THR A 463 -16.57 -32.62 -0.73
N PHE A 464 -16.40 -32.78 0.59
CA PHE A 464 -16.76 -31.71 1.51
C PHE A 464 -15.88 -30.48 1.26
N PRO A 465 -16.42 -29.26 1.38
CA PRO A 465 -15.65 -28.03 1.24
C PRO A 465 -14.37 -28.07 2.10
N GLY A 466 -13.22 -27.78 1.49
CA GLY A 466 -11.90 -27.80 2.13
C GLY A 466 -11.17 -29.15 2.13
N GLN A 467 -11.80 -30.23 1.63
CA GLN A 467 -11.13 -31.53 1.49
C GLN A 467 -10.50 -31.71 0.10
N LEU A 468 -9.23 -32.15 0.06
CA LEU A 468 -8.53 -32.47 -1.18
C LEU A 468 -9.04 -33.78 -1.81
N HIS A 469 -9.05 -33.84 -3.15
CA HIS A 469 -9.53 -35.00 -3.89
C HIS A 469 -8.50 -36.14 -3.89
N PRO A 470 -8.85 -37.36 -3.43
CA PRO A 470 -7.92 -38.49 -3.41
C PRO A 470 -7.77 -39.11 -4.82
N ILE A 471 -6.70 -38.77 -5.52
CA ILE A 471 -6.40 -39.22 -6.89
C ILE A 471 -4.92 -39.61 -6.99
N GLY A 472 -4.64 -40.76 -7.61
CA GLY A 472 -3.28 -41.27 -7.86
C GLY A 472 -2.59 -40.57 -9.03
N ARG A 473 -2.59 -39.24 -9.02
CA ARG A 473 -1.99 -38.35 -10.03
C ARG A 473 -1.30 -37.17 -9.33
N ASN A 474 -0.16 -36.74 -9.86
CA ASN A 474 0.62 -35.64 -9.30
C ASN A 474 -0.01 -34.27 -9.64
N LEU A 475 -1.16 -33.94 -9.04
CA LEU A 475 -1.90 -32.69 -9.31
C LEU A 475 -1.34 -31.47 -8.57
N ILE A 476 -0.89 -31.67 -7.33
CA ILE A 476 -0.39 -30.61 -6.46
C ILE A 476 1.06 -30.93 -6.12
N ASN A 477 1.97 -30.18 -6.74
CA ASN A 477 3.41 -30.25 -6.52
C ASN A 477 3.84 -29.11 -5.61
N VAL A 478 4.46 -29.45 -4.48
CA VAL A 478 4.99 -28.51 -3.50
C VAL A 478 6.50 -28.69 -3.42
N VAL A 479 7.25 -27.67 -3.83
CA VAL A 479 8.72 -27.64 -3.74
C VAL A 479 9.11 -26.66 -2.65
N LEU A 480 9.89 -27.16 -1.68
CA LEU A 480 10.35 -26.38 -0.55
C LEU A 480 11.80 -25.97 -0.75
N GLY A 481 12.05 -24.67 -0.75
CA GLY A 481 13.38 -24.13 -0.56
C GLY A 481 13.67 -24.08 0.94
N LEU A 482 14.64 -24.86 1.41
CA LEU A 482 15.00 -24.90 2.83
C LEU A 482 16.49 -24.65 3.06
N ASP A 483 16.81 -23.86 4.10
CA ASP A 483 18.12 -23.87 4.71
C ASP A 483 18.22 -25.07 5.67
N LEU A 484 18.99 -26.09 5.29
CA LEU A 484 19.17 -27.32 6.07
C LEU A 484 19.99 -27.09 7.36
N THR A 485 20.67 -25.95 7.52
CA THR A 485 21.44 -25.64 8.74
C THR A 485 20.56 -25.15 9.89
N GLN A 486 19.31 -24.81 9.61
CA GLN A 486 18.36 -24.29 10.58
C GLN A 486 17.50 -25.39 11.21
N THR A 487 17.38 -25.33 12.54
CA THR A 487 16.62 -26.29 13.36
C THR A 487 15.14 -26.31 12.98
N GLN A 488 14.53 -25.14 12.76
CA GLN A 488 13.12 -24.99 12.41
C GLN A 488 12.76 -25.69 11.09
N ASN A 489 13.63 -25.61 10.08
CA ASN A 489 13.42 -26.22 8.77
C ASN A 489 13.46 -27.76 8.84
N LEU A 490 14.43 -28.32 9.58
CA LEU A 490 14.47 -29.76 9.82
C LEU A 490 13.28 -30.25 10.64
N HIS A 491 12.84 -29.46 11.63
CA HIS A 491 11.65 -29.78 12.40
C HIS A 491 10.41 -29.86 11.50
N ASN A 492 10.21 -28.86 10.63
CA ASN A 492 9.11 -28.85 9.66
C ASN A 492 9.16 -30.08 8.74
N LEU A 493 10.35 -30.48 8.30
CA LEU A 493 10.56 -31.65 7.47
C LEU A 493 10.21 -32.97 8.16
N GLY A 494 10.73 -33.19 9.36
CA GLY A 494 10.51 -34.43 10.12
C GLY A 494 9.15 -34.56 10.81
N HIS A 495 8.51 -33.44 11.19
CA HIS A 495 7.28 -33.48 11.99
C HIS A 495 6.02 -33.08 11.22
N VAL A 496 6.11 -32.17 10.26
CA VAL A 496 4.94 -31.71 9.51
C VAL A 496 4.80 -32.49 8.21
N ILE A 497 5.85 -32.47 7.38
CA ILE A 497 5.80 -33.05 6.03
C ILE A 497 5.75 -34.57 6.09
N GLU A 498 6.54 -35.19 6.97
CA GLU A 498 6.45 -36.65 7.21
C GLU A 498 5.03 -37.07 7.62
N VAL A 499 4.35 -36.29 8.47
CA VAL A 499 2.98 -36.60 8.91
C VAL A 499 1.98 -36.44 7.78
N PHE A 500 2.13 -35.42 6.92
CA PHE A 500 1.28 -35.26 5.73
C PHE A 500 1.42 -36.43 4.76
N ILE A 501 2.65 -36.89 4.54
CA ILE A 501 2.94 -38.05 3.71
C ILE A 501 2.43 -39.34 4.37
N ALA A 502 2.61 -39.51 5.68
CA ALA A 502 2.14 -40.69 6.43
C ALA A 502 0.60 -40.79 6.45
N ARG A 503 -0.10 -39.65 6.45
CA ARG A 503 -1.56 -39.58 6.34
C ARG A 503 -2.09 -39.73 4.91
N SER A 504 -1.22 -39.98 3.93
CA SER A 504 -1.58 -40.13 2.52
C SER A 504 -2.38 -38.93 2.00
N LEU A 505 -1.91 -37.70 2.24
CA LEU A 505 -2.50 -36.52 1.60
C LEU A 505 -2.13 -36.48 0.10
N PRO A 506 -3.03 -36.05 -0.80
CA PRO A 506 -2.79 -36.04 -2.25
C PRO A 506 -1.91 -34.86 -2.69
N ILE A 507 -0.71 -34.74 -2.11
CA ILE A 507 0.25 -33.66 -2.36
C ILE A 507 1.63 -34.27 -2.57
N ARG A 508 2.32 -33.88 -3.63
CA ARG A 508 3.70 -34.28 -3.93
C ARG A 508 4.67 -33.30 -3.30
N TRP A 509 5.55 -33.78 -2.42
CA TRP A 509 6.50 -32.95 -1.68
C TRP A 509 7.92 -33.12 -2.21
N GLY A 510 8.57 -32.00 -2.50
CA GLY A 510 9.98 -31.93 -2.89
C GLY A 510 10.76 -30.91 -2.08
N VAL A 511 12.08 -31.06 -2.02
CA VAL A 511 12.99 -30.11 -1.35
C VAL A 511 14.17 -29.73 -2.26
N VAL A 512 14.59 -28.48 -2.14
CA VAL A 512 15.83 -27.94 -2.72
C VAL A 512 16.58 -27.16 -1.63
N PRO A 513 17.89 -27.42 -1.43
CA PRO A 513 18.70 -26.65 -0.48
C PRO A 513 18.94 -25.22 -0.97
N ILE A 514 18.76 -24.24 -0.09
CA ILE A 514 19.04 -22.82 -0.37
C ILE A 514 20.48 -22.47 0.10
N PRO A 515 21.21 -21.57 -0.59
CA PRO A 515 22.47 -21.02 -0.09
C PRO A 515 22.31 -20.31 1.26
N THR A 516 23.27 -20.51 2.17
CA THR A 516 23.25 -19.97 3.54
C THR A 516 24.41 -19.01 3.78
N LYS A 517 24.44 -18.33 4.94
CA LYS A 517 25.55 -17.46 5.37
C LYS A 517 26.92 -18.16 5.34
N ASN A 518 26.94 -19.45 5.68
CA ASN A 518 28.14 -20.27 5.78
C ASN A 518 28.09 -21.35 4.69
N PRO A 519 28.57 -21.07 3.46
CA PRO A 519 28.46 -22.00 2.34
C PRO A 519 29.14 -23.34 2.63
N SER A 520 30.23 -23.33 3.39
CA SER A 520 30.97 -24.54 3.78
C SER A 520 30.17 -25.47 4.72
N GLN A 521 29.35 -24.91 5.62
CA GLN A 521 28.49 -25.70 6.49
C GLN A 521 27.26 -26.21 5.74
N ALA A 522 26.68 -25.37 4.87
CA ALA A 522 25.56 -25.75 4.02
C ALA A 522 25.91 -26.92 3.09
N GLU A 523 27.10 -26.89 2.49
CA GLU A 523 27.57 -27.99 1.64
C GLU A 523 27.73 -29.28 2.42
N LYS A 524 28.38 -29.24 3.59
CA LYS A 524 28.54 -30.43 4.47
C LYS A 524 27.19 -31.02 4.89
N MET A 525 26.23 -30.16 5.23
CA MET A 525 24.89 -30.58 5.63
C MET A 525 24.12 -31.18 4.44
N SER A 526 24.14 -30.51 3.29
CA SER A 526 23.49 -30.98 2.06
C SER A 526 24.07 -32.31 1.58
N ARG A 527 25.39 -32.49 1.74
CA ARG A 527 26.11 -33.74 1.46
C ARG A 527 25.65 -34.88 2.36
N SER A 528 25.58 -34.64 3.66
CA SER A 528 25.09 -35.65 4.60
C SER A 528 23.63 -36.01 4.33
N PHE A 529 22.79 -35.01 4.03
CA PHE A 529 21.39 -35.21 3.68
C PHE A 529 21.21 -36.01 2.39
N TRP A 530 21.95 -35.67 1.32
CA TRP A 530 21.92 -36.38 0.04
C TRP A 530 22.39 -37.84 0.20
N ASN A 531 23.48 -38.07 0.95
CA ASN A 531 23.97 -39.42 1.24
C ASN A 531 22.94 -40.28 1.97
N MET A 532 22.20 -39.71 2.94
CA MET A 532 21.13 -40.43 3.62
C MET A 532 20.00 -40.83 2.66
N ILE A 533 19.64 -39.95 1.73
CA ILE A 533 18.56 -40.23 0.78
C ILE A 533 18.97 -41.33 -0.20
N GLU A 534 20.19 -41.30 -0.71
CA GLU A 534 20.70 -42.35 -1.61
C GLU A 534 20.80 -43.71 -0.90
N ALA A 535 21.23 -43.73 0.38
CA ALA A 535 21.44 -44.99 1.11
C ALA A 535 20.17 -45.56 1.76
N LEU A 536 19.35 -44.71 2.39
CA LEU A 536 18.18 -45.12 3.19
C LEU A 536 16.85 -44.91 2.46
N GLY A 537 16.83 -44.05 1.43
CA GLY A 537 15.64 -43.59 0.76
C GLY A 537 15.00 -42.34 1.41
N PRO A 538 14.12 -41.62 0.69
CA PRO A 538 13.59 -40.33 1.14
C PRO A 538 12.75 -40.42 2.42
N ILE A 539 11.86 -41.41 2.53
CA ILE A 539 10.91 -41.54 3.64
C ILE A 539 11.62 -41.95 4.94
N GLU A 540 12.58 -42.88 4.87
CA GLU A 540 13.35 -43.27 6.06
C GLU A 540 14.25 -42.14 6.53
N THR A 541 14.77 -41.30 5.62
CA THR A 541 15.48 -40.07 5.98
C THR A 541 14.58 -39.10 6.77
N LEU A 542 13.32 -38.91 6.37
CA LEU A 542 12.35 -38.11 7.14
C LEU A 542 12.09 -38.70 8.53
N LYS A 543 11.94 -40.04 8.62
CA LYS A 543 11.76 -40.72 9.91
C LYS A 543 13.00 -40.61 10.79
N PHE A 544 14.20 -40.61 10.23
CA PHE A 544 15.44 -40.36 10.97
C PHE A 544 15.42 -38.96 11.59
N ILE A 545 15.09 -37.94 10.79
CA ILE A 545 14.97 -36.54 11.26
C ILE A 545 13.90 -36.43 12.36
N LYS A 546 12.79 -37.16 12.24
CA LYS A 546 11.73 -37.26 13.26
C LYS A 546 12.20 -37.95 14.55
N ARG A 547 12.88 -39.09 14.44
CA ARG A 547 13.38 -39.93 15.56
C ARG A 547 14.49 -39.26 16.38
N GLY A 548 15.08 -38.16 15.90
CA GLY A 548 15.99 -37.33 16.68
C GLY A 548 15.45 -36.91 18.06
N LYS A 549 14.12 -37.05 18.30
CA LYS A 549 13.47 -36.90 19.60
C LYS A 549 13.68 -38.03 20.61
N ASP A 550 13.72 -39.30 20.16
CA ASP A 550 13.50 -40.45 21.06
C ASP A 550 14.78 -40.98 21.73
N SER A 551 15.95 -40.49 21.30
CA SER A 551 17.25 -40.83 21.90
C SER A 551 17.94 -39.59 22.50
N HIS A 552 17.35 -38.97 23.52
CA HIS A 552 17.97 -37.98 24.44
C HIS A 552 18.94 -36.90 23.88
N ALA A 553 18.98 -36.58 22.58
CA ALA A 553 20.09 -35.80 22.04
C ALA A 553 19.83 -35.08 20.69
N PHE A 554 18.62 -34.59 20.42
CA PHE A 554 18.47 -33.62 19.31
C PHE A 554 17.32 -32.61 19.45
N THR A 555 16.41 -32.74 20.42
CA THR A 555 15.28 -31.80 20.51
C THR A 555 14.84 -31.43 21.93
N GLN A 556 15.56 -31.88 22.96
CA GLN A 556 15.25 -31.48 24.34
C GLN A 556 15.84 -30.10 24.70
N ASP A 557 16.76 -29.58 23.88
CA ASP A 557 17.30 -28.21 23.96
C ASP A 557 16.83 -27.30 22.81
N LEU A 558 15.85 -27.75 22.02
CA LEU A 558 15.18 -26.91 21.01
C LEU A 558 13.96 -26.25 21.65
N GLU A 559 14.21 -25.31 22.57
CA GLU A 559 13.37 -24.12 22.56
C GLU A 559 13.51 -23.49 21.16
N PRO A 560 12.43 -22.97 20.56
CA PRO A 560 12.47 -22.33 19.23
C PRO A 560 13.43 -21.13 19.15
N GLU A 561 14.09 -20.76 20.24
CA GLU A 561 15.02 -19.63 20.36
C GLU A 561 16.51 -20.00 20.16
N SER A 562 16.90 -21.28 20.15
CA SER A 562 18.30 -21.70 19.90
C SER A 562 18.54 -21.98 18.40
N GLY A 563 18.90 -20.92 17.66
CA GLY A 563 18.90 -20.87 16.19
C GLY A 563 19.96 -21.65 15.41
N ALA A 564 20.73 -22.59 15.99
CA ALA A 564 21.77 -23.31 15.24
C ALA A 564 21.88 -24.79 15.63
N ILE A 565 21.83 -25.67 14.62
CA ILE A 565 22.10 -27.10 14.79
C ILE A 565 23.60 -27.32 15.04
N ASP A 566 23.95 -28.22 15.95
CA ASP A 566 25.30 -28.81 15.97
C ASP A 566 25.47 -29.73 14.74
N VAL A 567 25.97 -29.13 13.65
CA VAL A 567 26.14 -29.76 12.34
C VAL A 567 27.04 -30.99 12.43
N GLU A 568 28.07 -30.99 13.28
CA GLU A 568 29.02 -32.10 13.38
C GLU A 568 28.40 -33.33 14.03
N ASN A 569 27.59 -33.12 15.09
CA ASN A 569 26.85 -34.19 15.74
C ASN A 569 25.82 -34.82 14.79
N PHE A 570 25.07 -33.99 14.04
CA PHE A 570 24.13 -34.47 13.03
C PHE A 570 24.82 -35.34 11.97
N ILE A 571 25.92 -34.84 11.38
CA ILE A 571 26.68 -35.57 10.35
C ILE A 571 27.23 -36.89 10.92
N SER A 572 27.72 -36.91 12.16
CA SER A 572 28.26 -38.13 12.77
C SER A 572 27.21 -39.24 12.89
N LYS A 573 25.99 -38.90 13.32
CA LYS A 573 24.87 -39.84 13.44
C LYS A 573 24.33 -40.27 12.07
N ALA A 574 24.20 -39.32 11.15
CA ALA A 574 23.81 -39.60 9.76
C ALA A 574 24.79 -40.61 9.12
N ASN A 575 26.10 -40.36 9.24
CA ASN A 575 27.12 -41.27 8.73
C ASN A 575 27.06 -42.64 9.41
N GLN A 576 26.78 -42.75 10.71
CA GLN A 576 26.59 -44.04 11.38
C GLN A 576 25.39 -44.83 10.80
N SER A 577 24.29 -44.15 10.51
CA SER A 577 23.11 -44.78 9.89
C SER A 577 23.39 -45.24 8.46
N VAL A 578 24.10 -44.44 7.66
CA VAL A 578 24.51 -44.78 6.30
C VAL A 578 25.51 -45.95 6.28
N LEU A 579 26.51 -45.93 7.18
CA LEU A 579 27.52 -46.99 7.32
C LEU A 579 26.95 -48.35 7.70
N SER A 580 25.77 -48.39 8.33
CA SER A 580 25.08 -49.66 8.61
C SER A 580 24.51 -50.32 7.36
N VAL A 581 24.15 -49.53 6.34
CA VAL A 581 23.53 -50.00 5.09
C VAL A 581 24.57 -50.18 3.97
N GLU A 582 25.56 -49.29 3.86
CA GLU A 582 26.63 -49.40 2.86
C GLU A 582 27.53 -50.63 3.03
N LYS A 583 27.53 -51.25 4.22
CA LYS A 583 28.20 -52.55 4.45
C LYS A 583 27.62 -53.69 3.61
N GLU A 584 26.39 -53.55 3.11
CA GLU A 584 25.72 -54.55 2.28
C GLU A 584 25.98 -54.36 0.78
N SER A 585 26.38 -53.16 0.33
CA SER A 585 26.74 -52.87 -1.07
C SER A 585 27.75 -51.70 -1.17
N PRO A 586 29.07 -51.98 -1.26
CA PRO A 586 30.08 -50.94 -1.36
C PRO A 586 30.13 -50.34 -2.79
N GLU A 587 29.70 -49.09 -2.92
CA GLU A 587 29.87 -48.29 -4.15
C GLU A 587 31.19 -47.48 -4.12
N ASP A 588 31.70 -47.14 -5.31
CA ASP A 588 32.92 -46.33 -5.46
C ASP A 588 32.71 -44.89 -4.93
N PRO A 589 33.45 -44.44 -3.92
CA PRO A 589 33.31 -43.10 -3.33
C PRO A 589 33.55 -41.96 -4.34
N ARG A 590 34.35 -42.17 -5.39
CA ARG A 590 34.58 -41.13 -6.41
C ARG A 590 33.34 -40.86 -7.25
N SER A 591 32.62 -41.93 -7.62
CA SER A 591 31.38 -41.81 -8.39
C SER A 591 30.28 -41.09 -7.59
N LYS A 592 30.22 -41.31 -6.28
CA LYS A 592 29.30 -40.59 -5.37
C LYS A 592 29.61 -39.10 -5.29
N GLU A 593 30.89 -38.73 -5.21
CA GLU A 593 31.30 -37.32 -5.19
C GLU A 593 30.87 -36.60 -6.47
N ASP A 594 31.14 -37.20 -7.64
CA ASP A 594 30.80 -36.60 -8.93
C ASP A 594 29.28 -36.39 -9.06
N ARG A 595 28.47 -37.37 -8.61
CA ARG A 595 26.99 -37.26 -8.61
C ARG A 595 26.49 -36.18 -7.66
N PHE A 596 27.08 -36.07 -6.46
CA PHE A 596 26.74 -35.04 -5.49
C PHE A 596 27.05 -33.63 -6.04
N GLN A 597 28.22 -33.43 -6.63
CA GLN A 597 28.60 -32.12 -7.19
C GLN A 597 27.69 -31.71 -8.36
N VAL A 598 27.30 -32.65 -9.21
CA VAL A 598 26.32 -32.41 -10.28
C VAL A 598 24.96 -32.01 -9.69
N TRP A 599 24.47 -32.75 -8.69
CA TRP A 599 23.21 -32.41 -8.00
C TRP A 599 23.26 -31.04 -7.33
N LEU A 600 24.34 -30.72 -6.62
CA LEU A 600 24.52 -29.45 -5.93
C LEU A 600 24.53 -28.27 -6.91
N THR A 601 25.26 -28.41 -8.02
CA THR A 601 25.32 -27.38 -9.08
C THR A 601 23.93 -27.15 -9.69
N LYS A 602 23.20 -28.23 -10.01
CA LYS A 602 21.82 -28.13 -10.52
C LYS A 602 20.86 -27.49 -9.51
N SER A 603 20.98 -27.85 -8.23
CA SER A 603 20.16 -27.29 -7.15
C SER A 603 20.43 -25.80 -6.96
N GLN A 604 21.69 -25.37 -7.05
CA GLN A 604 22.06 -23.96 -6.98
C GLN A 604 21.53 -23.17 -8.17
N LEU A 605 21.62 -23.70 -9.39
CA LEU A 605 21.04 -23.07 -10.59
C LEU A 605 19.51 -22.93 -10.50
N TYR A 606 18.83 -23.98 -10.03
CA TYR A 606 17.38 -23.96 -9.79
C TYR A 606 17.01 -22.90 -8.74
N SER A 607 17.73 -22.87 -7.61
CA SER A 607 17.53 -21.90 -6.54
C SER A 607 17.77 -20.46 -7.01
N SER A 608 18.80 -20.22 -7.84
CA SER A 608 19.11 -18.90 -8.37
C SER A 608 18.09 -18.43 -9.40
N ARG A 609 17.60 -19.33 -10.28
CA ARG A 609 16.63 -18.98 -11.33
C ARG A 609 15.28 -18.55 -10.75
N LEU A 610 14.85 -19.19 -9.66
CA LEU A 610 13.57 -18.92 -9.01
C LEU A 610 13.68 -17.95 -7.83
N SER A 611 14.89 -17.42 -7.58
CA SER A 611 15.21 -16.58 -6.41
C SER A 611 14.58 -17.15 -5.14
N LEU A 612 14.80 -18.44 -4.88
CA LEU A 612 14.22 -19.09 -3.71
C LEU A 612 14.87 -18.50 -2.46
N CYS A 613 14.13 -17.63 -1.76
CA CYS A 613 14.58 -16.99 -0.52
C CYS A 613 15.97 -16.38 -0.68
N SER A 614 16.10 -15.34 -1.52
CA SER A 614 17.36 -14.59 -1.70
C SER A 614 18.02 -14.24 -0.36
N ASN A 615 19.33 -14.02 -0.40
CA ASN A 615 20.31 -13.73 0.68
C ASN A 615 19.91 -12.77 1.81
N ASP A 616 18.70 -12.20 1.81
CA ASP A 616 18.13 -11.45 2.92
C ASP A 616 17.79 -12.42 4.06
N HIS A 617 18.51 -12.25 5.17
CA HIS A 617 18.53 -13.16 6.32
C HIS A 617 17.22 -13.26 7.12
N SER A 618 16.12 -12.72 6.61
CA SER A 618 14.82 -12.66 7.28
C SER A 618 13.91 -13.86 6.96
N LEU A 619 14.08 -14.55 5.83
CA LEU A 619 13.22 -15.65 5.41
C LEU A 619 13.94 -17.00 5.53
N PRO A 620 13.61 -17.83 6.54
CA PRO A 620 14.29 -19.12 6.77
C PRO A 620 13.94 -20.20 5.74
N ALA A 621 12.79 -20.10 5.06
CA ALA A 621 12.29 -21.08 4.12
C ALA A 621 11.24 -20.50 3.16
N CYS A 622 11.08 -21.13 1.99
CA CYS A 622 10.08 -20.77 0.98
C CYS A 622 9.41 -22.02 0.41
N MET A 623 8.22 -21.82 -0.16
CA MET A 623 7.39 -22.86 -0.72
C MET A 623 6.86 -22.44 -2.09
N MET A 624 7.01 -23.31 -3.08
CA MET A 624 6.41 -23.19 -4.41
C MET A 624 5.28 -24.21 -4.54
N ILE A 625 4.05 -23.76 -4.76
CA ILE A 625 2.88 -24.63 -4.96
C ILE A 625 2.43 -24.51 -6.42
N ASN A 626 2.67 -25.54 -7.23
CA ASN A 626 2.37 -25.55 -8.67
C ASN A 626 2.82 -24.24 -9.37
N GLY A 627 3.93 -23.66 -8.91
CA GLY A 627 4.54 -22.47 -9.50
C GLY A 627 4.20 -21.15 -8.81
N ARG A 628 3.26 -21.12 -7.84
CA ARG A 628 3.03 -19.92 -7.02
C ARG A 628 3.99 -19.89 -5.84
N PHE A 629 4.67 -18.77 -5.64
CA PHE A 629 5.65 -18.59 -4.57
C PHE A 629 5.00 -18.09 -3.28
N PHE A 630 5.40 -18.67 -2.15
CA PHE A 630 5.05 -18.22 -0.82
C PHE A 630 6.28 -18.25 0.11
N PRO A 631 6.53 -17.20 0.92
CA PRO A 631 7.44 -17.30 2.05
C PRO A 631 6.85 -18.27 3.08
N MET A 632 7.68 -19.09 3.72
CA MET A 632 7.23 -20.08 4.70
C MET A 632 7.05 -19.43 6.09
N GLU A 633 6.03 -18.59 6.22
CA GLU A 633 5.60 -17.93 7.46
C GLU A 633 4.55 -18.76 8.21
N GLU A 634 4.08 -18.35 9.39
CA GLU A 634 3.12 -19.13 10.20
C GLU A 634 1.85 -19.56 9.43
N ASN A 635 1.43 -18.76 8.45
CA ASN A 635 0.22 -18.96 7.66
C ASN A 635 0.40 -19.83 6.40
N TYR A 636 1.58 -20.44 6.16
CA TYR A 636 1.85 -21.20 4.93
C TYR A 636 0.84 -22.34 4.66
N ARG A 637 0.22 -22.89 5.71
CA ARG A 637 -0.80 -23.96 5.60
C ARG A 637 -2.11 -23.46 4.99
N THR A 638 -2.50 -22.23 5.32
CA THR A 638 -3.69 -21.57 4.77
C THR A 638 -3.47 -21.34 3.27
N HIS A 639 -2.32 -20.75 2.89
CA HIS A 639 -1.95 -20.57 1.49
C HIS A 639 -1.89 -21.89 0.72
N LEU A 640 -1.39 -22.96 1.34
CA LEU A 640 -1.40 -24.29 0.74
C LEU A 640 -2.82 -24.79 0.47
N GLN A 641 -3.72 -24.67 1.43
CA GLN A 641 -5.11 -25.10 1.28
C GLN A 641 -5.87 -24.28 0.24
N GLU A 642 -5.72 -22.95 0.25
CA GLU A 642 -6.36 -22.04 -0.70
C GLU A 642 -5.87 -22.29 -2.12
N THR A 643 -4.55 -22.31 -2.33
CA THR A 643 -3.94 -22.52 -3.64
C THR A 643 -4.25 -23.92 -4.18
N ALA A 644 -4.18 -24.95 -3.32
CA ALA A 644 -4.55 -26.30 -3.71
C ALA A 644 -6.01 -26.40 -4.13
N THR A 645 -6.93 -25.76 -3.40
CA THR A 645 -8.37 -25.75 -3.73
C THR A 645 -8.61 -25.02 -5.05
N LEU A 646 -7.99 -23.86 -5.24
CA LEU A 646 -8.13 -23.05 -6.45
C LEU A 646 -7.58 -23.77 -7.69
N HIS A 647 -6.38 -24.32 -7.61
CA HIS A 647 -5.77 -25.08 -8.72
C HIS A 647 -6.55 -26.37 -9.02
N THR A 648 -7.05 -27.07 -7.99
CA THR A 648 -7.91 -28.25 -8.17
C THR A 648 -9.22 -27.86 -8.87
N GLY A 649 -9.85 -26.75 -8.48
CA GLY A 649 -11.06 -26.22 -9.12
C GLY A 649 -10.85 -25.88 -10.60
N PHE A 650 -9.71 -25.28 -10.93
CA PHE A 650 -9.35 -25.02 -12.33
C PHE A 650 -9.15 -26.32 -13.12
N ILE A 651 -8.42 -27.30 -12.58
CA ILE A 651 -8.24 -28.59 -13.25
C ILE A 651 -9.59 -29.32 -13.40
N GLN A 652 -10.46 -29.27 -12.39
CA GLN A 652 -11.83 -29.80 -12.47
C GLN A 652 -12.60 -29.17 -13.64
N HIS A 653 -12.52 -27.84 -13.79
CA HIS A 653 -13.13 -27.13 -14.90
C HIS A 653 -12.60 -27.62 -16.25
N GLN A 654 -11.28 -27.74 -16.41
CA GLN A 654 -10.66 -28.24 -17.65
C GLN A 654 -11.05 -29.69 -17.98
N VAL A 655 -11.15 -30.56 -16.97
CA VAL A 655 -11.59 -31.95 -17.13
C VAL A 655 -13.08 -32.03 -17.44
N TYR A 656 -13.92 -31.18 -16.83
CA TYR A 656 -15.36 -31.12 -17.08
C TYR A 656 -15.68 -30.78 -18.53
N PHE A 657 -14.99 -29.78 -19.09
CA PHE A 657 -15.10 -29.40 -20.51
C PHE A 657 -14.30 -30.30 -21.47
N ASN A 658 -13.68 -31.38 -20.96
CA ASN A 658 -12.92 -32.35 -21.74
C ASN A 658 -11.74 -31.72 -22.52
N LEU A 659 -11.20 -30.61 -22.00
CA LEU A 659 -10.00 -29.93 -22.49
C LEU A 659 -8.73 -30.64 -22.01
N LEU A 660 -8.76 -31.19 -20.79
CA LEU A 660 -7.71 -32.03 -20.24
C LEU A 660 -8.13 -33.51 -20.27
N LYS A 661 -7.28 -34.36 -20.85
CA LYS A 661 -7.49 -35.80 -20.99
C LYS A 661 -6.49 -36.61 -20.15
N ASP A 662 -6.81 -37.89 -19.92
CA ASP A 662 -6.04 -38.79 -19.05
C ASP A 662 -4.61 -39.11 -19.54
N ASP A 663 -4.30 -38.85 -20.81
CA ASP A 663 -3.00 -39.05 -21.45
C ASP A 663 -2.02 -37.88 -21.25
N ALA A 664 -2.50 -36.73 -20.77
CA ALA A 664 -1.66 -35.56 -20.52
C ALA A 664 -0.83 -35.69 -19.23
N ASN A 665 0.38 -35.14 -19.23
CA ASN A 665 1.21 -35.02 -18.02
C ASN A 665 0.67 -33.89 -17.12
N VAL A 666 -0.18 -34.24 -16.16
CA VAL A 666 -0.86 -33.24 -15.31
C VAL A 666 0.10 -32.56 -14.33
N ALA A 667 1.23 -33.19 -13.99
CA ALA A 667 2.22 -32.59 -13.09
C ALA A 667 2.84 -31.32 -13.68
N GLU A 668 2.97 -31.26 -15.00
CA GLU A 668 3.58 -30.15 -15.72
C GLU A 668 2.57 -29.22 -16.39
N TYR A 669 1.33 -29.67 -16.54
CA TYR A 669 0.27 -28.93 -17.22
C TYR A 669 0.12 -27.48 -16.74
N LEU A 670 0.15 -27.25 -15.43
CA LEU A 670 0.02 -25.90 -14.87
C LEU A 670 1.22 -24.98 -15.16
N TYR A 671 2.40 -25.55 -15.42
CA TYR A 671 3.61 -24.82 -15.81
C TYR A 671 3.63 -24.46 -17.31
N ASP A 672 2.89 -25.20 -18.13
CA ASP A 672 2.80 -24.99 -19.59
C ASP A 672 1.68 -24.03 -20.00
N LEU A 673 0.86 -23.58 -19.04
CA LEU A 673 -0.17 -22.59 -19.28
C LEU A 673 0.42 -21.24 -19.69
N PRO A 674 -0.33 -20.42 -20.46
CA PRO A 674 0.07 -19.05 -20.72
C PRO A 674 0.18 -18.27 -19.41
N LEU A 675 1.00 -17.21 -19.41
CA LEU A 675 1.30 -16.35 -18.25
C LEU A 675 2.22 -16.95 -17.17
N VAL A 676 2.75 -18.16 -17.39
CA VAL A 676 3.80 -18.73 -16.51
C VAL A 676 5.17 -18.20 -16.94
N HIS A 677 5.91 -17.64 -15.98
CA HIS A 677 7.27 -17.14 -16.20
C HIS A 677 8.31 -18.25 -15.98
N ARG A 678 9.40 -18.24 -16.76
CA ARG A 678 10.47 -19.24 -16.65
C ARG A 678 11.39 -19.02 -15.45
N ALA A 679 11.56 -17.77 -15.03
CA ALA A 679 12.42 -17.39 -13.92
C ALA A 679 11.65 -16.42 -13.02
N ARG A 680 12.04 -16.35 -11.74
CA ARG A 680 11.46 -15.46 -10.75
C ARG A 680 12.56 -14.57 -10.18
N ASN A 681 12.29 -13.28 -10.15
CA ASN A 681 13.09 -12.32 -9.41
C ASN A 681 12.25 -11.70 -8.29
N ASP A 682 12.82 -11.67 -7.08
CA ASP A 682 12.19 -11.10 -5.88
C ASP A 682 11.92 -9.60 -5.98
N LEU A 683 12.65 -8.88 -6.84
CA LEU A 683 12.44 -7.45 -7.07
C LEU A 683 11.22 -7.20 -7.94
N VAL A 684 11.01 -8.05 -8.96
CA VAL A 684 9.94 -7.88 -9.96
C VAL A 684 8.59 -8.31 -9.43
N PHE A 685 8.55 -9.45 -8.73
CA PHE A 685 7.32 -10.03 -8.26
C PHE A 685 7.15 -9.75 -6.75
N PRO A 686 6.12 -8.97 -6.36
CA PRO A 686 5.88 -8.67 -4.96
C PRO A 686 5.63 -9.96 -4.17
N SER A 687 5.96 -9.91 -2.88
CA SER A 687 5.58 -10.93 -1.90
C SER A 687 5.00 -10.26 -0.67
N GLU A 688 4.31 -10.98 0.21
CA GLU A 688 3.81 -10.39 1.47
C GLU A 688 4.95 -9.79 2.30
N ALA A 689 6.14 -10.42 2.27
CA ALA A 689 7.36 -9.92 2.89
C ALA A 689 7.93 -8.66 2.20
N ARG A 690 7.63 -8.44 0.92
CA ARG A 690 8.07 -7.29 0.10
C ARG A 690 6.92 -6.77 -0.76
N PRO A 691 5.98 -6.00 -0.17
CA PRO A 691 4.86 -5.42 -0.91
C PRO A 691 5.36 -4.35 -1.89
N LEU A 692 4.66 -4.19 -3.01
CA LEU A 692 4.90 -3.08 -3.95
C LEU A 692 4.72 -1.75 -3.24
N GLN A 693 5.74 -0.90 -3.30
CA GLN A 693 5.68 0.48 -2.83
C GLN A 693 5.51 1.40 -4.03
N PHE A 694 4.44 2.18 -4.08
CA PHE A 694 4.24 3.18 -5.12
C PHE A 694 4.75 4.53 -4.64
N VAL A 695 5.44 5.24 -5.53
CA VAL A 695 5.93 6.59 -5.27
C VAL A 695 5.20 7.57 -6.17
N ASP A 696 4.77 8.70 -5.59
CA ASP A 696 4.26 9.83 -6.34
C ASP A 696 5.42 10.58 -7.02
N LEU A 697 5.72 10.15 -8.25
CA LEU A 697 6.78 10.74 -9.06
C LEU A 697 6.54 12.22 -9.38
N VAL A 698 5.27 12.66 -9.44
CA VAL A 698 4.95 14.06 -9.70
C VAL A 698 5.39 14.93 -8.53
N GLU A 699 5.08 14.52 -7.31
CA GLU A 699 5.56 15.21 -6.10
C GLU A 699 7.10 15.14 -6.01
N ALA A 700 7.71 13.99 -6.26
CA ALA A 700 9.16 13.83 -6.19
C ALA A 700 9.90 14.75 -7.19
N LEU A 701 9.41 14.84 -8.44
CA LEU A 701 9.99 15.71 -9.47
C LEU A 701 9.72 17.20 -9.22
N GLN A 702 8.59 17.57 -8.59
CA GLN A 702 8.32 18.95 -8.20
C GLN A 702 9.11 19.39 -6.97
N SER A 703 9.40 18.46 -6.05
CA SER A 703 10.11 18.73 -4.81
C SER A 703 11.62 18.90 -4.99
N SER A 704 12.17 18.51 -6.15
CA SER A 704 13.61 18.54 -6.42
C SER A 704 13.91 19.19 -7.77
N ASP A 705 14.91 20.07 -7.80
CA ASP A 705 15.45 20.63 -9.05
C ASP A 705 16.48 19.67 -9.69
N ALA A 706 16.30 18.36 -9.50
CA ALA A 706 17.27 17.36 -9.91
C ALA A 706 17.34 17.25 -11.45
N LEU A 707 18.32 17.91 -12.05
CA LEU A 707 18.50 17.92 -13.50
C LEU A 707 18.64 16.51 -14.06
N ALA A 708 19.38 15.63 -13.37
CA ALA A 708 19.50 14.22 -13.73
C ALA A 708 18.15 13.48 -13.79
N ALA A 709 17.22 13.77 -12.87
CA ALA A 709 15.90 13.11 -12.82
C ALA A 709 14.97 13.49 -14.00
N ASN A 710 15.21 14.65 -14.62
CA ASN A 710 14.46 15.18 -15.76
C ASN A 710 15.10 14.88 -17.14
N VAL A 711 16.25 14.20 -17.15
CA VAL A 711 16.98 13.80 -18.36
C VAL A 711 16.83 12.30 -18.57
N PHE A 712 16.30 11.93 -19.74
CA PHE A 712 16.13 10.55 -20.15
C PHE A 712 16.98 10.21 -21.37
N PHE A 713 17.43 8.96 -21.43
CA PHE A 713 18.12 8.38 -22.56
C PHE A 713 17.26 7.30 -23.21
N ARG A 714 17.20 7.31 -24.55
CA ARG A 714 16.46 6.35 -25.36
C ARG A 714 17.33 5.83 -26.50
N ASN A 715 17.19 4.55 -26.85
CA ASN A 715 17.87 3.97 -28.01
C ASN A 715 17.26 4.50 -29.32
N GLU A 716 18.11 5.02 -30.21
CA GLU A 716 17.70 5.57 -31.51
C GLU A 716 17.28 4.48 -32.52
N ALA A 717 17.85 3.28 -32.42
CA ALA A 717 17.63 2.20 -33.39
C ALA A 717 16.29 1.46 -33.24
N ALA A 718 15.46 1.80 -32.25
CA ALA A 718 14.18 1.13 -32.02
C ALA A 718 13.15 1.51 -33.12
N PRO A 719 12.64 0.55 -33.91
CA PRO A 719 11.76 0.85 -35.04
C PRO A 719 10.39 1.36 -34.56
N VAL A 720 10.09 2.62 -34.85
CA VAL A 720 8.74 3.17 -34.76
C VAL A 720 7.96 2.73 -36.00
N LYS A 721 7.39 1.52 -35.94
CA LYS A 721 6.36 1.10 -36.90
C LYS A 721 5.05 1.80 -36.55
N ASN A 722 4.58 2.61 -37.51
CA ASN A 722 3.31 3.33 -37.57
C ASN A 722 3.07 4.33 -36.44
N GLY A 723 2.49 5.49 -36.76
CA GLY A 723 2.31 6.63 -35.86
C GLY A 723 1.30 6.43 -34.72
N ASP A 724 1.08 5.20 -34.26
CA ASP A 724 0.26 4.93 -33.08
C ASP A 724 1.07 5.25 -31.81
N PRO A 725 0.49 5.98 -30.84
CA PRO A 725 1.18 6.32 -29.60
C PRO A 725 1.45 5.05 -28.79
N ARG A 726 2.73 4.66 -28.69
CA ARG A 726 3.16 3.54 -27.83
C ARG A 726 3.26 3.99 -26.37
N PRO A 727 2.92 3.12 -25.40
CA PRO A 727 3.20 3.39 -24.00
C PRO A 727 4.71 3.57 -23.79
N ILE A 728 5.07 4.52 -22.92
CA ILE A 728 6.45 4.83 -22.56
C ILE A 728 6.73 4.20 -21.19
N ALA A 729 7.77 3.38 -21.10
CA ALA A 729 8.30 2.86 -19.85
C ALA A 729 9.49 3.72 -19.43
N SER A 730 9.33 4.47 -18.33
CA SER A 730 10.35 5.35 -17.77
C SER A 730 11.01 4.68 -16.56
N LEU A 731 12.30 4.42 -16.66
CA LEU A 731 13.13 3.79 -15.62
C LEU A 731 14.01 4.86 -14.97
N TRP A 732 13.99 4.96 -13.64
CA TRP A 732 14.97 5.73 -12.86
C TRP A 732 15.86 4.78 -12.09
N VAL A 733 17.18 4.90 -12.28
CA VAL A 733 18.19 4.20 -11.47
C VAL A 733 18.80 5.21 -10.50
N VAL A 734 18.48 5.07 -9.21
CA VAL A 734 18.82 6.03 -8.16
C VAL A 734 19.68 5.37 -7.08
N GLY A 735 20.82 5.96 -6.75
CA GLY A 735 21.69 5.47 -5.67
C GLY A 735 23.17 5.72 -5.96
N ASN A 736 24.04 5.04 -5.22
CA ASN A 736 25.48 5.14 -5.47
C ASN A 736 25.89 4.35 -6.72
N LEU A 737 25.91 5.04 -7.86
CA LEU A 737 26.27 4.45 -9.17
C LEU A 737 27.73 3.97 -9.26
N ASP A 738 28.63 4.46 -8.40
CA ASP A 738 30.05 4.05 -8.39
C ASP A 738 30.28 2.80 -7.52
N SER A 739 29.26 2.33 -6.80
CA SER A 739 29.32 1.06 -6.06
C SER A 739 29.27 -0.16 -7.01
N ASN A 740 29.75 -1.32 -6.56
CA ASN A 740 29.72 -2.56 -7.36
C ASN A 740 28.29 -2.96 -7.80
N THR A 741 27.32 -2.79 -6.92
CA THR A 741 25.90 -2.99 -7.23
C THR A 741 25.39 -1.89 -8.17
N GLY A 742 25.88 -0.66 -8.05
CA GLY A 742 25.52 0.50 -8.87
C GLY A 742 25.92 0.31 -10.32
N MET A 743 27.17 -0.12 -10.52
CA MET A 743 27.71 -0.47 -11.82
C MET A 743 26.93 -1.60 -12.49
N SER A 744 26.55 -2.64 -11.73
CA SER A 744 25.69 -3.72 -12.22
C SER A 744 24.32 -3.19 -12.67
N ALA A 745 23.70 -2.28 -11.91
CA ALA A 745 22.41 -1.70 -12.26
C ALA A 745 22.49 -0.81 -13.50
N VAL A 746 23.57 -0.02 -13.65
CA VAL A 746 23.81 0.78 -14.87
C VAL A 746 24.01 -0.13 -16.08
N ALA A 747 24.81 -1.19 -15.95
CA ALA A 747 25.04 -2.15 -17.03
C ALA A 747 23.73 -2.85 -17.46
N ALA A 748 22.91 -3.27 -16.49
CA ALA A 748 21.60 -3.88 -16.76
C ALA A 748 20.65 -2.90 -17.47
N ALA A 749 20.60 -1.64 -17.03
CA ALA A 749 19.74 -0.62 -17.63
C ALA A 749 20.16 -0.23 -19.05
N LEU A 750 21.47 -0.22 -19.34
CA LEU A 750 21.98 -0.07 -20.70
C LEU A 750 21.67 -1.30 -21.57
N GLY A 751 21.78 -2.51 -21.02
CA GLY A 751 21.36 -3.74 -21.69
C GLY A 751 19.87 -3.74 -22.03
N LEU A 752 19.01 -3.19 -21.16
CA LEU A 752 17.59 -2.99 -21.44
C LEU A 752 17.39 -2.08 -22.67
N LEU A 753 18.11 -0.96 -22.75
CA LEU A 753 18.02 -0.04 -23.90
C LEU A 753 18.50 -0.69 -25.20
N MET A 754 19.42 -1.64 -25.15
CA MET A 754 19.89 -2.39 -26.31
C MET A 754 18.82 -3.35 -26.87
N LYS A 755 17.89 -3.83 -26.03
CA LYS A 755 16.83 -4.75 -26.45
C LYS A 755 15.64 -3.97 -27.05
N PRO A 756 15.29 -4.16 -28.34
CA PRO A 756 14.14 -3.49 -28.92
C PRO A 756 12.83 -4.15 -28.45
N PHE A 757 11.92 -3.36 -27.88
CA PHE A 757 10.55 -3.78 -27.60
C PHE A 757 9.62 -3.35 -28.75
N PRO A 758 8.84 -4.27 -29.35
CA PRO A 758 7.95 -3.93 -30.45
C PRO A 758 6.80 -3.01 -30.00
N ASP A 759 6.29 -3.19 -28.79
CA ASP A 759 5.04 -2.57 -28.32
C ASP A 759 5.28 -1.37 -27.37
N VAL A 760 6.47 -1.21 -26.82
CA VAL A 760 6.77 -0.26 -25.73
C VAL A 760 8.01 0.58 -26.07
N SER A 761 7.98 1.87 -25.71
CA SER A 761 9.14 2.74 -25.80
C SER A 761 9.84 2.84 -24.43
N THR A 762 11.04 2.31 -24.30
CA THR A 762 11.82 2.38 -23.05
C THR A 762 12.71 3.63 -22.98
N GLN A 763 12.72 4.30 -21.84
CA GLN A 763 13.62 5.42 -21.55
C GLN A 763 14.20 5.30 -20.13
N VAL A 764 15.46 5.68 -19.95
CA VAL A 764 16.18 5.53 -18.67
C VAL A 764 16.77 6.84 -18.21
N SER A 765 16.62 7.15 -16.92
CA SER A 765 17.27 8.25 -16.20
C SER A 765 18.19 7.68 -15.12
N PHE A 766 19.37 8.29 -14.94
CA PHE A 766 20.36 7.90 -13.94
C PHE A 766 20.51 9.03 -12.93
N VAL A 767 20.41 8.73 -11.63
CA VAL A 767 20.54 9.71 -10.53
C VAL A 767 21.55 9.19 -9.51
N HIS A 768 22.74 9.82 -9.47
CA HIS A 768 23.79 9.45 -8.53
C HIS A 768 23.60 10.13 -7.17
N VAL A 769 23.63 9.31 -6.11
CA VAL A 769 23.66 9.76 -4.71
C VAL A 769 24.96 9.23 -4.09
N PRO A 770 25.94 10.10 -3.77
CA PRO A 770 27.19 9.65 -3.19
C PRO A 770 26.98 9.16 -1.75
N SER A 771 27.74 8.15 -1.34
CA SER A 771 27.90 7.74 0.06
C SER A 771 28.87 8.67 0.79
N ASP A 772 28.73 8.81 2.11
CA ASP A 772 29.63 9.65 2.93
C ASP A 772 31.09 9.13 2.96
N ASP A 773 31.32 7.90 2.49
CA ASP A 773 32.65 7.29 2.36
C ASP A 773 33.43 7.86 1.17
N THR A 774 34.46 8.67 1.47
CA THR A 774 35.29 9.40 0.51
C THR A 774 36.30 8.55 -0.28
N GLU A 775 36.28 7.22 -0.14
CA GLU A 775 37.31 6.31 -0.70
C GLU A 775 36.95 5.69 -2.06
N ILE A 776 35.74 5.91 -2.59
CA ILE A 776 35.29 5.31 -3.85
C ILE A 776 35.70 6.20 -5.04
N SER A 777 36.31 5.61 -6.08
CA SER A 777 36.66 6.32 -7.31
C SER A 777 35.41 6.78 -8.07
N THR A 778 35.26 8.09 -8.27
CA THR A 778 34.15 8.69 -9.02
C THR A 778 34.44 8.65 -10.52
N GLU A 779 34.33 7.48 -11.14
CA GLU A 779 34.66 7.31 -12.58
C GLU A 779 33.40 7.27 -13.47
N ILE A 780 32.37 6.53 -13.05
CA ILE A 780 31.15 6.35 -13.85
C ILE A 780 30.19 7.52 -13.64
N SER A 781 30.06 7.99 -12.40
CA SER A 781 29.28 9.18 -12.07
C SER A 781 29.79 10.44 -12.79
N THR A 782 31.10 10.58 -13.01
CA THR A 782 31.64 11.72 -13.77
C THR A 782 31.28 11.66 -15.25
N ASP A 783 31.40 10.48 -15.87
CA ASP A 783 31.06 10.30 -17.29
C ASP A 783 29.56 10.53 -17.53
N LEU A 784 28.71 9.93 -16.69
CA LEU A 784 27.26 10.14 -16.76
C LEU A 784 26.89 11.60 -16.53
N SER A 785 27.55 12.30 -15.61
CA SER A 785 27.32 13.73 -15.39
C SER A 785 27.67 14.57 -16.62
N ALA A 786 28.70 14.19 -17.38
CA ALA A 786 29.07 14.85 -18.63
C ALA A 786 27.98 14.64 -19.70
N LEU A 787 27.45 13.42 -19.83
CA LEU A 787 26.34 13.13 -20.74
C LEU A 787 25.08 13.93 -20.38
N ILE A 788 24.78 14.03 -19.09
CA ILE A 788 23.62 14.76 -18.57
C ILE A 788 23.76 16.28 -18.74
N THR A 789 24.96 16.84 -18.64
CA THR A 789 25.19 18.31 -18.74
C THR A 789 25.44 18.81 -20.15
N THR A 790 25.80 17.93 -21.09
CA THR A 790 26.04 18.31 -22.50
C THR A 790 24.78 18.93 -23.12
N SER A 791 24.92 20.13 -23.69
CA SER A 791 23.81 20.95 -24.23
C SER A 791 23.20 20.37 -25.51
N ASP A 792 23.94 19.55 -26.23
CA ASP A 792 23.50 19.02 -27.52
C ASP A 792 22.57 17.82 -27.34
N VAL A 793 21.41 17.88 -28.00
CA VAL A 793 20.40 16.81 -28.12
C VAL A 793 20.89 15.69 -29.08
N GLN A 794 22.16 15.72 -29.46
CA GLN A 794 22.74 14.85 -30.49
C GLN A 794 23.07 13.46 -29.97
N LYS A 795 23.15 12.53 -30.93
CA LYS A 795 23.51 11.12 -30.79
C LYS A 795 24.76 10.94 -29.91
N ILE A 796 24.61 10.19 -28.82
CA ILE A 796 25.70 9.89 -27.88
C ILE A 796 26.11 8.44 -28.10
N THR A 797 27.36 8.22 -28.51
CA THR A 797 27.98 6.88 -28.56
C THR A 797 28.50 6.53 -27.16
N ILE A 798 28.10 5.38 -26.61
CA ILE A 798 28.36 5.00 -25.21
C ILE A 798 29.44 3.91 -25.09
N GLN A 799 30.24 3.73 -26.14
CA GLN A 799 31.21 2.64 -26.19
C GLN A 799 32.29 2.75 -25.11
N ASP A 800 32.77 3.96 -24.83
CA ASP A 800 33.75 4.22 -23.76
C ASP A 800 33.23 3.83 -22.37
N LEU A 801 31.94 4.03 -22.11
CA LEU A 801 31.31 3.68 -20.83
C LEU A 801 31.02 2.17 -20.74
N LEU A 802 30.65 1.53 -21.84
CA LEU A 802 30.50 0.07 -21.92
C LEU A 802 31.85 -0.63 -21.70
N ASP A 803 32.92 -0.10 -22.30
CA ASP A 803 34.28 -0.64 -22.13
C ASP A 803 34.74 -0.49 -20.68
N LYS A 804 34.49 0.65 -20.03
CA LYS A 804 34.78 0.85 -18.60
C LYS A 804 33.99 -0.08 -17.68
N LEU A 805 32.70 -0.29 -17.93
CA LEU A 805 31.88 -1.26 -17.17
C LEU A 805 32.41 -2.69 -17.35
N SER A 806 32.81 -3.05 -18.58
CA SER A 806 33.39 -4.36 -18.88
C SER A 806 34.73 -4.59 -18.16
N GLY A 807 35.55 -3.54 -18.02
CA GLY A 807 36.80 -3.58 -17.24
C GLY A 807 36.58 -3.87 -15.75
N HIS A 808 35.41 -3.52 -15.21
CA HIS A 808 35.01 -3.80 -13.83
C HIS A 808 34.24 -5.14 -13.68
N GLY A 809 34.13 -5.93 -14.76
CA GLY A 809 33.46 -7.24 -14.74
C GLY A 809 31.94 -7.19 -14.92
N HIS A 810 31.36 -6.05 -15.31
CA HIS A 810 29.93 -5.89 -15.57
C HIS A 810 29.68 -5.70 -17.07
N GLN A 811 29.15 -6.73 -17.73
CA GLN A 811 28.85 -6.67 -19.16
C GLN A 811 27.36 -6.36 -19.40
N ALA A 812 27.08 -5.35 -20.22
CA ALA A 812 25.74 -5.12 -20.76
C ALA A 812 25.50 -6.14 -21.89
N MET A 813 24.85 -7.26 -21.58
CA MET A 813 24.46 -8.26 -22.59
C MET A 813 23.02 -8.03 -23.05
N ALA A 814 22.81 -8.13 -24.36
CA ALA A 814 21.51 -8.49 -24.93
C ALA A 814 21.48 -10.03 -25.00
N SER A 815 20.56 -10.67 -24.27
CA SER A 815 20.44 -12.13 -24.29
C SER A 815 20.15 -12.61 -25.72
N ASP A 816 20.98 -13.51 -26.22
CA ASP A 816 20.84 -14.14 -27.54
C ASP A 816 19.69 -15.17 -27.45
N ASP A 817 18.56 -14.90 -28.11
CA ASP A 817 17.49 -15.88 -28.32
C ASP A 817 18.01 -16.94 -29.31
N GLY A 818 18.71 -17.95 -28.80
CA GLY A 818 18.72 -19.32 -29.33
C GLY A 818 18.98 -19.55 -30.83
N ASP A 819 19.59 -18.62 -31.57
CA ASP A 819 20.02 -18.85 -32.96
C ASP A 819 21.48 -18.46 -33.11
N SER A 820 22.36 -19.36 -32.68
CA SER A 820 23.81 -19.21 -32.69
C SER A 820 24.37 -19.27 -34.13
N THR A 821 23.99 -18.35 -35.01
CA THR A 821 24.65 -18.11 -36.30
C THR A 821 24.58 -16.65 -36.74
N LYS A 822 24.96 -15.70 -35.88
CA LYS A 822 25.57 -14.39 -36.26
C LYS A 822 25.91 -13.59 -35.00
N THR A 823 27.12 -13.77 -34.48
CA THR A 823 27.75 -12.75 -33.64
C THR A 823 28.06 -11.53 -34.52
N GLU A 824 27.10 -10.62 -34.68
CA GLU A 824 27.40 -9.25 -35.11
C GLU A 824 28.14 -8.56 -33.96
N LYS A 825 29.47 -8.66 -33.99
CA LYS A 825 30.34 -7.74 -33.26
C LYS A 825 30.07 -6.33 -33.79
N ASN A 826 29.73 -5.42 -32.89
CA ASN A 826 29.56 -3.97 -33.06
C ASN A 826 28.15 -3.48 -33.44
N SER A 827 27.18 -3.63 -32.54
CA SER A 827 26.08 -2.67 -32.46
C SER A 827 26.54 -1.48 -31.63
N GLU A 828 26.98 -0.39 -32.26
CA GLU A 828 27.21 0.89 -31.57
C GLU A 828 25.90 1.33 -30.90
N LEU A 829 25.85 1.36 -29.56
CA LEU A 829 24.68 1.87 -28.85
C LEU A 829 24.68 3.40 -28.94
N VAL A 830 23.77 3.93 -29.76
CA VAL A 830 23.55 5.36 -29.92
C VAL A 830 22.31 5.77 -29.13
N LEU A 831 22.51 6.59 -28.10
CA LEU A 831 21.42 7.13 -27.29
C LEU A 831 21.01 8.53 -27.76
N LYS A 832 19.70 8.77 -27.81
CA LYS A 832 19.07 10.10 -27.94
C LYS A 832 18.72 10.61 -26.55
N LYS A 833 19.16 11.84 -26.25
CA LYS A 833 18.82 12.56 -25.01
C LYS A 833 17.46 13.23 -25.16
N ILE A 834 16.57 13.03 -24.19
CA ILE A 834 15.26 13.68 -24.10
C ILE A 834 15.26 14.55 -22.85
N GLN A 835 15.18 15.88 -23.03
CA GLN A 835 15.08 16.83 -21.92
C GLN A 835 13.64 17.31 -21.77
N THR A 836 13.11 17.24 -20.55
CA THR A 836 11.80 17.79 -20.20
C THR A 836 12.00 19.12 -19.46
N LYS A 837 12.08 20.24 -20.20
CA LYS A 837 12.21 21.65 -19.72
C LYS A 837 13.23 21.90 -18.59
N ALA A 838 14.40 22.44 -18.93
CA ALA A 838 15.35 22.94 -17.94
C ALA A 838 14.88 24.27 -17.32
N SER A 839 14.91 24.36 -15.99
CA SER A 839 14.91 25.63 -15.26
C SER A 839 16.25 26.36 -15.42
N ASP A 840 16.20 27.70 -15.48
CA ASP A 840 17.35 28.60 -15.61
C ASP A 840 18.22 28.58 -14.34
N LEU A 841 19.03 27.54 -14.13
CA LEU A 841 19.98 27.44 -13.01
C LEU A 841 21.44 27.78 -13.40
N PRO A 842 22.20 28.44 -12.50
CA PRO A 842 23.58 28.91 -12.76
C PRO A 842 24.63 27.78 -12.91
N ASN A 843 25.70 28.09 -13.64
CA ASN A 843 26.80 27.18 -14.00
C ASN A 843 27.70 26.84 -12.80
N ILE A 844 27.52 25.66 -12.20
CA ILE A 844 28.41 25.09 -11.17
C ILE A 844 28.89 23.70 -11.62
N LYS A 845 30.15 23.34 -11.30
CA LYS A 845 30.67 21.96 -11.50
C LYS A 845 29.85 20.97 -10.67
N ASN A 846 29.46 19.82 -11.24
CA ASN A 846 28.51 18.84 -10.68
C ASN A 846 27.02 19.25 -10.73
N ARG A 847 26.60 20.09 -11.71
CA ARG A 847 25.19 20.44 -11.95
C ARG A 847 24.25 19.23 -12.11
N ALA A 848 24.73 18.11 -12.65
CA ALA A 848 23.89 16.93 -12.92
C ALA A 848 23.27 16.33 -11.64
N TRP A 849 24.06 16.23 -10.57
CA TRP A 849 23.67 15.56 -9.32
C TRP A 849 23.08 16.51 -8.29
N PHE A 850 22.91 17.78 -8.66
CA PHE A 850 22.20 18.74 -7.83
C PHE A 850 20.77 18.25 -7.56
N GLY A 851 20.25 18.41 -6.34
CA GLY A 851 18.91 17.93 -5.95
C GLY A 851 18.74 16.40 -5.90
N ALA A 852 19.75 15.60 -6.29
CA ALA A 852 19.64 14.15 -6.36
C ALA A 852 19.36 13.51 -4.99
N GLN A 853 19.92 14.05 -3.90
CA GLN A 853 19.66 13.55 -2.54
C GLN A 853 18.24 13.87 -2.07
N GLU A 854 17.68 15.01 -2.46
CA GLU A 854 16.31 15.39 -2.14
C GLU A 854 15.33 14.52 -2.93
N PHE A 855 15.59 14.32 -4.23
CA PHE A 855 14.85 13.38 -5.07
C PHE A 855 14.88 11.96 -4.48
N ALA A 856 16.07 11.46 -4.11
CA ALA A 856 16.22 10.15 -3.50
C ALA A 856 15.45 10.01 -2.18
N LYS A 857 15.40 11.06 -1.36
CA LYS A 857 14.57 11.08 -0.14
C LYS A 857 13.09 11.11 -0.46
N ALA A 858 12.66 11.90 -1.45
CA ALA A 858 11.26 12.00 -1.86
C ALA A 858 10.71 10.67 -2.38
N ILE A 859 11.53 9.91 -3.12
CA ILE A 859 11.17 8.56 -3.57
C ILE A 859 11.37 7.48 -2.48
N GLY A 860 11.88 7.81 -1.30
CA GLY A 860 12.11 6.83 -0.22
C GLY A 860 13.32 5.91 -0.41
N ALA A 861 14.27 6.27 -1.29
CA ALA A 861 15.50 5.48 -1.49
C ALA A 861 16.43 5.55 -0.27
N LYS A 862 16.93 4.38 0.17
CA LYS A 862 17.95 4.29 1.23
C LYS A 862 19.30 4.78 0.69
N ARG A 863 20.09 5.45 1.54
CA ARG A 863 21.40 6.04 1.15
C ARG A 863 22.40 5.00 0.63
N ASP A 864 22.40 3.80 1.22
CA ASP A 864 23.39 2.75 0.91
C ASP A 864 22.86 1.68 -0.07
N GLY A 865 21.67 1.89 -0.65
CA GLY A 865 21.03 0.95 -1.57
C GLY A 865 20.80 1.57 -2.94
N ILE A 866 20.43 0.72 -3.92
CA ILE A 866 20.00 1.18 -5.23
C ILE A 866 18.49 1.04 -5.31
N ALA A 867 17.84 2.15 -5.62
CA ALA A 867 16.43 2.20 -5.94
C ALA A 867 16.25 2.21 -7.45
N ILE A 868 15.35 1.35 -7.92
CA ILE A 868 14.91 1.27 -9.31
C ILE A 868 13.43 1.60 -9.31
N VAL A 869 13.06 2.62 -10.07
CA VAL A 869 11.66 3.03 -10.20
C VAL A 869 11.25 2.87 -11.66
N ILE A 870 10.15 2.16 -11.93
CA ILE A 870 9.53 2.13 -13.25
C ILE A 870 8.14 2.74 -13.15
N ASN A 871 7.92 3.88 -13.81
CA ASN A 871 6.62 4.57 -13.90
C ASN A 871 5.88 4.85 -12.56
N GLY A 872 6.46 4.55 -11.39
CA GLY A 872 5.85 4.74 -10.08
C GLY A 872 6.33 3.71 -9.04
N PRO A 873 6.12 2.40 -9.26
CA PRO A 873 6.60 1.36 -8.34
C PRO A 873 8.10 1.45 -8.07
N LEU A 874 8.43 1.55 -6.78
CA LEU A 874 9.78 1.59 -6.22
C LEU A 874 10.22 0.16 -5.86
N GLN A 875 11.34 -0.24 -6.42
CA GLN A 875 12.03 -1.47 -6.07
C GLN A 875 13.39 -1.12 -5.50
N VAL A 876 13.64 -1.52 -4.25
CA VAL A 876 14.93 -1.28 -3.58
C VAL A 876 15.75 -2.56 -3.65
N SER A 877 16.85 -2.54 -4.39
CA SER A 877 17.87 -3.59 -4.36
C SER A 877 18.94 -3.22 -3.33
N SER A 878 19.07 -4.03 -2.28
CA SER A 878 20.09 -3.84 -1.24
C SER A 878 21.38 -4.61 -1.52
N THR A 879 21.33 -5.75 -2.23
CA THR A 879 22.50 -6.66 -2.33
C THR A 879 22.57 -7.56 -3.58
N SER A 880 21.47 -7.78 -4.31
CA SER A 880 21.46 -8.71 -5.46
C SER A 880 21.99 -8.05 -6.73
N LYS A 881 22.81 -8.79 -7.49
CA LYS A 881 23.18 -8.42 -8.86
C LYS A 881 21.92 -8.34 -9.70
N LEU A 882 21.65 -7.19 -10.28
CA LEU A 882 20.55 -6.99 -11.21
C LEU A 882 21.06 -7.31 -12.62
N LEU A 883 20.36 -8.20 -13.33
CA LEU A 883 20.66 -8.54 -14.71
C LEU A 883 19.77 -7.75 -15.69
N SER A 884 20.20 -7.64 -16.95
CA SER A 884 19.38 -7.00 -17.99
C SER A 884 18.06 -7.76 -18.23
N GLU A 885 18.08 -9.08 -18.13
CA GLU A 885 16.89 -9.94 -18.24
C GLU A 885 15.83 -9.64 -17.17
N ASP A 886 16.27 -9.29 -15.96
CA ASP A 886 15.38 -8.93 -14.86
C ASP A 886 14.60 -7.65 -15.16
N LEU A 887 15.30 -6.64 -15.69
CA LEU A 887 14.68 -5.38 -16.09
C LEU A 887 13.75 -5.54 -17.29
N VAL A 888 14.07 -6.46 -18.21
CA VAL A 888 13.17 -6.81 -19.32
C VAL A 888 11.89 -7.42 -18.80
N LEU A 889 11.99 -8.43 -17.92
CA LEU A 889 10.83 -9.05 -17.28
C LEU A 889 10.01 -8.02 -16.49
N LEU A 890 10.68 -7.09 -15.83
CA LEU A 890 10.02 -6.01 -15.09
C LEU A 890 9.21 -5.09 -15.99
N VAL A 891 9.78 -4.65 -17.12
CA VAL A 891 9.07 -3.81 -18.09
C VAL A 891 7.89 -4.57 -18.70
N GLU A 892 8.06 -5.84 -19.06
CA GLU A 892 6.96 -6.65 -19.60
C GLU A 892 5.82 -6.83 -18.59
N PHE A 893 6.17 -7.09 -17.33
CA PHE A 893 5.21 -7.25 -16.25
C PHE A 893 4.45 -5.95 -15.98
N ASP A 894 5.17 -4.83 -15.81
CA ASP A 894 4.58 -3.52 -15.54
C ASP A 894 3.71 -3.02 -16.72
N VAL A 895 4.12 -3.31 -17.95
CA VAL A 895 3.32 -2.98 -19.13
C VAL A 895 2.03 -3.78 -19.14
N LYS A 896 2.08 -5.09 -18.90
CA LYS A 896 0.88 -5.94 -18.89
C LYS A 896 -0.10 -5.56 -17.79
N GLN A 897 0.40 -5.26 -16.58
CA GLN A 897 -0.47 -4.95 -15.44
C GLN A 897 -0.98 -3.50 -15.41
N HIS A 898 -0.14 -2.52 -15.72
CA HIS A 898 -0.48 -1.11 -15.47
C HIS A 898 -0.67 -0.29 -16.75
N HIS A 899 -0.01 -0.63 -17.86
CA HIS A 899 0.09 0.29 -19.02
C HIS A 899 -0.60 -0.16 -20.30
N ALA A 900 -0.80 -1.46 -20.52
CA ALA A 900 -1.32 -2.00 -21.78
C ALA A 900 -2.72 -1.46 -22.11
N ASN A 901 -3.56 -1.29 -21.08
CA ASN A 901 -4.92 -0.81 -21.25
C ASN A 901 -5.04 0.72 -21.20
N LEU A 902 -4.04 1.44 -20.69
CA LEU A 902 -4.14 2.88 -20.41
C LEU A 902 -4.42 3.73 -21.67
N PRO A 903 -3.74 3.53 -22.83
CA PRO A 903 -4.05 4.27 -24.05
C PRO A 903 -5.48 4.02 -24.55
N LEU A 904 -5.95 2.77 -24.46
CA LEU A 904 -7.31 2.39 -24.83
C LEU A 904 -8.35 3.05 -23.91
N ILE A 905 -8.10 3.04 -22.60
CA ILE A 905 -8.96 3.67 -21.60
C ILE A 905 -9.00 5.18 -21.81
N MET A 906 -7.85 5.84 -22.00
CA MET A 906 -7.77 7.28 -22.27
C MET A 906 -8.56 7.67 -23.52
N SER A 907 -8.47 6.87 -24.60
CA SER A 907 -9.28 7.08 -25.81
C SER A 907 -10.79 6.94 -25.54
N THR A 908 -11.20 6.01 -24.67
CA THR A 908 -12.60 5.77 -24.29
C THR A 908 -13.16 6.88 -23.39
N VAL A 909 -12.29 7.53 -22.61
CA VAL A 909 -12.63 8.70 -21.78
C VAL A 909 -12.67 10.00 -22.60
N GLY A 910 -12.32 9.94 -23.90
CA GLY A 910 -12.37 11.06 -24.84
C GLY A 910 -11.08 11.87 -24.94
N PHE A 911 -9.96 11.32 -24.48
CA PHE A 911 -8.64 11.94 -24.58
C PHE A 911 -7.85 11.32 -25.73
N VAL A 912 -7.48 12.12 -26.73
CA VAL A 912 -6.56 11.70 -27.80
C VAL A 912 -5.16 12.06 -27.33
N LEU A 913 -4.33 11.04 -27.04
CA LEU A 913 -2.90 11.24 -26.85
C LEU A 913 -2.31 11.71 -28.18
N VAL A 914 -2.15 13.02 -28.35
CA VAL A 914 -1.40 13.57 -29.48
C VAL A 914 0.07 13.20 -29.22
N GLY A 915 0.58 12.25 -29.99
CA GLY A 915 1.98 11.86 -29.94
C GLY A 915 2.87 13.10 -30.04
N SER A 916 3.87 13.17 -29.16
CA SER A 916 4.92 14.19 -29.19
C SER A 916 5.48 14.31 -30.61
N ASN A 917 5.04 15.32 -31.36
CA ASN A 917 5.69 15.71 -32.60
C ASN A 917 7.09 16.23 -32.22
N ASP A 918 8.10 15.39 -32.48
CA ASP A 918 9.50 15.81 -32.55
C ASP A 918 9.56 17.09 -33.40
N GLY A 919 10.20 18.13 -32.86
CA GLY A 919 10.25 19.48 -33.40
C GLY A 919 10.75 19.53 -34.84
N SER A 920 9.82 19.43 -35.79
CA SER A 920 9.99 19.90 -37.15
C SER A 920 8.88 20.91 -37.43
N THR A 921 9.30 22.14 -37.66
CA THR A 921 8.47 23.24 -38.12
C THR A 921 7.85 22.88 -39.46
N GLN A 922 6.63 22.36 -39.45
CA GLN A 922 5.74 22.42 -40.61
C GLN A 922 4.47 23.17 -40.22
N THR A 923 4.45 24.44 -40.61
CA THR A 923 3.22 25.19 -40.84
C THR A 923 2.33 24.37 -41.78
N SER A 924 1.25 23.78 -41.27
CA SER A 924 0.15 23.35 -42.12
C SER A 924 -1.16 23.84 -41.52
N SER A 925 -1.90 24.48 -42.41
CA SER A 925 -3.11 25.26 -42.22
C SER A 925 -4.25 24.49 -41.57
N SER A 926 -4.90 25.14 -40.61
CA SER A 926 -6.26 24.87 -40.20
C SER A 926 -7.21 25.04 -41.39
N GLU A 927 -7.68 23.94 -41.97
CA GLU A 927 -8.99 23.82 -42.63
C GLU A 927 -9.15 22.40 -43.21
N ALA A 928 -10.36 21.85 -43.08
CA ALA A 928 -10.85 20.59 -43.64
C ALA A 928 -10.57 19.28 -42.86
N ARG A 929 -11.49 18.95 -41.93
CA ARG A 929 -12.32 17.72 -41.98
C ARG A 929 -13.27 17.64 -40.77
N SER A 930 -14.30 18.50 -40.79
CA SER A 930 -15.63 18.07 -40.37
C SER A 930 -16.30 17.43 -41.59
N ASP A 931 -17.24 16.52 -41.35
CA ASP A 931 -18.15 15.90 -42.32
C ASP A 931 -17.66 14.57 -42.90
N LYS A 932 -17.91 13.49 -42.15
CA LYS A 932 -18.65 12.29 -42.60
C LYS A 932 -18.63 11.24 -41.50
N HIS A 933 -19.76 11.08 -40.81
CA HIS A 933 -20.44 9.80 -40.50
C HIS A 933 -21.46 9.99 -39.37
N LEU A 934 -22.55 10.69 -39.69
CA LEU A 934 -23.83 10.64 -39.00
C LEU A 934 -24.84 10.12 -40.04
N ALA A 935 -25.19 8.84 -39.99
CA ALA A 935 -26.41 8.28 -40.57
C ALA A 935 -26.52 6.77 -40.32
N ARG A 936 -27.26 6.36 -39.28
CA ARG A 936 -28.21 5.23 -39.35
C ARG A 936 -29.02 5.12 -38.05
N ASN A 937 -30.11 5.90 -37.98
CA ASN A 937 -31.27 5.52 -37.20
C ASN A 937 -32.19 4.73 -38.14
N GLY A 938 -32.48 3.48 -37.79
CA GLY A 938 -33.47 2.64 -38.43
C GLY A 938 -34.52 2.24 -37.39
N VAL A 939 -35.68 2.90 -37.46
CA VAL A 939 -36.91 2.52 -36.77
C VAL A 939 -37.61 1.46 -37.63
N HIS A 940 -38.04 0.35 -37.03
CA HIS A 940 -39.16 -0.42 -37.56
C HIS A 940 -40.08 -0.88 -36.42
N SER A 941 -41.32 -0.38 -36.55
CA SER A 941 -42.62 -0.78 -35.95
C SER A 941 -42.73 -0.89 -34.43
#